data_AF-A0A8C6ZEW5-F1
#
_entry.id   AF-A0A8C6ZEW5-F1
#
_cell.length_a   1.000
_cell.length_b   1.000
_cell.length_c   1.000
_cell.angle_alpha   90.00
_cell.angle_beta   90.00
_cell.angle_gamma   90.00
#
_symmetry.space_group_name_H-M   'P 1'
#
loop_
_entity.id
_entity.type
_entity.pdbx_description
1 polymer ?
#
loop_
_entity_poly.entity_id
_entity_poly.type
_entity_poly.pdbx_seq_one_letter_code
_entity_poly.pdbx_strand_id
1 'polypeptide(L)'
;MSRLRQERNIDLERYQEKVNQLRYRWQRISVQIENRCTELENIQEVLGDYRKCRSTLMQWIEEITIQQELMQPGQAEDSKVLSEQLSKQTALAAEIEKNQAKLDQCQKFSQQYSAAVKDYELQLMTYRAFVESQQKSPMKRRRMPSSSDVITQEFMDLRTQYTALVTLTTQHVKYISDALRRLEEEEKAVEEEKQEHVDKVKELLGWASGLRQSVQGKTAAAPSRELVDIEKSILEQQALNEELAAKKEQVSEAIKTSQIFLAKHSHNEVLRSSCNLSPCFPAARVPGGAGLLLTASSPLSPRAQTLQERQAACAQRLQELRAWLRAAGDTLAEQPAAPGAADLATLQQRQSRVKELQRSMNTQAASFAGVLKTTEQFLEENKVKMKPEELAALQEKLQQAKEQYQALQERAETAQKELESAVAAAVQQETEKAKASEELEANRNKIDSLLNWVASLEQKEGILEYKPHLPEPAAQAGRDAQDAPDGHGGDSIAKELEEQYEGLKGQHQELLSQQQDIILATQVAQAFLDKQGHNLTPEERDALQGRLAELKDQYGSSLSRSETQLKQVQELRDELQKFLRDHGEFEAWLKQAEQDLEGMYRGDSDSASLQQLLLRQGSFSEDVISHKGDLRFVTMSGQKVLDAEGAAKDGGARPLTSGSVVRSKLEDATQRYTALHTKCTKLGSHLSTLLGYYKQFQDVAESLKTWLQESEAAVGKLVSETVSSDPTVLQKQLASAKQELQGDLAEHQVPVEKLQKAARSLLEIQGEPAPDRGHIRETTDAIVSCFRSLSQQMAERSDLLQKSIAQSQSVQESLESLLQSVAEIEKSLEEKQPTALSSASIQDSLATNAKLKQDIARQKSCLEATREMVTRFTETADGATASALRGKLAEVTERFGRLCRQHQEKEDALKGLLPKVEQFEQLSEKLQQFTESRARMLACGNQPERDITHFSQHIQELNSELRQQQEDLEALEHLAAELGSCGFPVGTPQQEKVQGLKKDFLQLQKVAKER
;
A
#
# COMPACT_ATOMS: atom_id res chain seq x y z
N MET A 1 -1.99 -69.02 61.57
CA MET A 1 -1.21 -67.81 61.20
C MET A 1 -1.84 -67.15 59.98
N SER A 2 -2.16 -65.86 60.07
CA SER A 2 -2.23 -64.88 58.97
C SER A 2 -2.55 -65.39 57.54
N ARG A 3 -3.84 -65.52 57.20
CA ARG A 3 -4.30 -65.10 55.86
C ARG A 3 -4.43 -63.58 55.90
N LEU A 4 -3.45 -62.87 55.37
CA LEU A 4 -3.53 -61.42 55.19
C LEU A 4 -4.75 -61.10 54.32
N ARG A 5 -5.68 -60.32 54.86
CA ARG A 5 -6.65 -59.63 54.00
C ARG A 5 -5.84 -58.59 53.23
N GLN A 6 -5.87 -58.66 51.91
CA GLN A 6 -5.25 -57.63 51.08
C GLN A 6 -6.15 -56.40 51.15
N GLU A 7 -5.87 -55.53 52.10
CA GLU A 7 -6.61 -54.28 52.31
C GLU A 7 -6.53 -53.46 51.02
N ARG A 8 -7.70 -53.21 50.41
CA ARG A 8 -7.79 -52.33 49.25
C ARG A 8 -7.40 -50.93 49.71
N ASN A 9 -6.20 -50.51 49.33
CA ASN A 9 -5.73 -49.18 49.64
C ASN A 9 -6.55 -48.19 48.80
N ILE A 10 -7.53 -47.56 49.43
CA ILE A 10 -8.50 -46.67 48.79
C ILE A 10 -7.80 -45.48 48.13
N ASP A 11 -6.68 -45.00 48.71
CA ASP A 11 -5.88 -43.95 48.08
C ASP A 11 -5.17 -44.46 46.82
N LEU A 12 -4.65 -45.70 46.79
CA LEU A 12 -4.08 -46.29 45.57
C LEU A 12 -5.14 -46.40 44.45
N GLU A 13 -6.34 -46.87 44.77
CA GLU A 13 -7.47 -46.92 43.81
C GLU A 13 -7.84 -45.50 43.32
N ARG A 14 -7.87 -44.51 44.22
CA ARG A 14 -8.13 -43.09 43.93
C ARG A 14 -7.03 -42.43 43.09
N TYR A 15 -5.75 -42.80 43.27
CA TYR A 15 -4.65 -42.33 42.44
C TYR A 15 -4.64 -43.01 41.07
N GLN A 16 -4.95 -44.31 41.00
CA GLN A 16 -5.14 -45.02 39.72
C GLN A 16 -6.28 -44.39 38.90
N GLU A 17 -7.40 -44.07 39.53
CA GLU A 17 -8.52 -43.41 38.87
C GLU A 17 -8.15 -41.99 38.37
N LYS A 18 -7.44 -41.19 39.17
CA LYS A 18 -6.88 -39.91 38.70
C LYS A 18 -5.93 -40.08 37.51
N VAL A 19 -5.09 -41.11 37.49
CA VAL A 19 -4.18 -41.41 36.37
C VAL A 19 -4.96 -41.85 35.13
N ASN A 20 -6.04 -42.63 35.28
CA ASN A 20 -6.92 -42.99 34.18
C ASN A 20 -7.65 -41.76 33.60
N GLN A 21 -8.17 -40.88 34.45
CA GLN A 21 -8.80 -39.62 34.03
C GLN A 21 -7.81 -38.69 33.31
N LEU A 22 -6.57 -38.58 33.80
CA LEU A 22 -5.50 -37.83 33.13
C LEU A 22 -5.12 -38.45 31.78
N ARG A 23 -4.98 -39.79 31.71
CA ARG A 23 -4.71 -40.52 30.45
C ARG A 23 -5.81 -40.31 29.43
N TYR A 24 -7.08 -40.43 29.82
CA TYR A 24 -8.23 -40.21 28.95
C TYR A 24 -8.29 -38.76 28.44
N ARG A 25 -8.04 -37.77 29.32
CA ARG A 25 -7.92 -36.35 28.91
C ARG A 25 -6.78 -36.12 27.93
N TRP A 26 -5.61 -36.74 28.16
CA TRP A 26 -4.45 -36.63 27.27
C TRP A 26 -4.71 -37.26 25.89
N GLN A 27 -5.28 -38.47 25.86
CA GLN A 27 -5.67 -39.15 24.61
C GLN A 27 -6.69 -38.32 23.82
N ARG A 28 -7.70 -37.74 24.49
CA ARG A 28 -8.68 -36.85 23.85
C ARG A 28 -8.03 -35.58 23.29
N ILE A 29 -7.02 -35.02 23.96
CA ILE A 29 -6.26 -33.86 23.43
C ILE A 29 -5.41 -34.29 22.23
N SER A 30 -4.77 -35.46 22.26
CA SER A 30 -3.95 -35.97 21.15
C SER A 30 -4.79 -36.15 19.88
N VAL A 31 -5.92 -36.86 19.97
CA VAL A 31 -6.86 -37.03 18.85
C VAL A 31 -7.44 -35.69 18.37
N GLN A 32 -7.67 -34.74 19.28
CA GLN A 32 -8.12 -33.40 18.89
C GLN A 32 -7.02 -32.60 18.16
N ILE A 33 -5.74 -32.81 18.47
CA ILE A 33 -4.62 -32.21 17.73
C ILE A 33 -4.49 -32.87 16.35
N GLU A 34 -4.49 -34.21 16.30
CA GLU A 34 -4.42 -35.01 15.06
C GLU A 34 -5.50 -34.61 14.05
N ASN A 35 -6.78 -34.56 14.47
CA ASN A 35 -7.88 -34.11 13.62
C ASN A 35 -7.62 -32.69 13.07
N ARG A 36 -7.20 -31.76 13.92
CA ARG A 36 -6.96 -30.36 13.53
C ARG A 36 -5.75 -30.20 12.60
N CYS A 37 -4.76 -31.08 12.68
CA CYS A 37 -3.69 -31.17 11.69
C CYS A 37 -4.26 -31.59 10.33
N THR A 38 -5.06 -32.66 10.27
CA THR A 38 -5.68 -33.10 9.00
C THR A 38 -6.64 -32.06 8.40
N GLU A 39 -7.37 -31.30 9.23
CA GLU A 39 -8.19 -30.18 8.78
C GLU A 39 -7.34 -29.07 8.14
N LEU A 40 -6.20 -28.71 8.76
CA LEU A 40 -5.26 -27.73 8.21
C LEU A 40 -4.58 -28.21 6.92
N GLU A 41 -4.22 -29.50 6.85
CA GLU A 41 -3.63 -30.12 5.65
C GLU A 41 -4.61 -30.06 4.46
N ASN A 42 -5.88 -30.42 4.68
CA ASN A 42 -6.94 -30.31 3.68
C ASN A 42 -7.17 -28.83 3.24
N ILE A 43 -7.17 -27.88 4.18
CA ILE A 43 -7.28 -26.45 3.88
C ILE A 43 -6.08 -25.95 3.06
N GLN A 44 -4.88 -26.45 3.36
CA GLN A 44 -3.65 -26.12 2.64
C GLN A 44 -3.63 -26.71 1.22
N GLU A 45 -4.14 -27.92 1.01
CA GLU A 45 -4.27 -28.53 -0.33
C GLU A 45 -5.21 -27.70 -1.22
N VAL A 46 -6.42 -27.39 -0.76
CA VAL A 46 -7.39 -26.56 -1.51
C VAL A 46 -6.85 -25.15 -1.78
N LEU A 47 -6.07 -24.58 -0.85
CA LEU A 47 -5.38 -23.29 -1.07
C LEU A 47 -4.28 -23.40 -2.14
N GLY A 48 -3.56 -24.52 -2.18
CA GLY A 48 -2.56 -24.82 -3.21
C GLY A 48 -3.19 -24.91 -4.60
N ASP A 49 -4.27 -25.67 -4.73
CA ASP A 49 -5.02 -25.80 -5.98
C ASP A 49 -5.66 -24.46 -6.43
N TYR A 50 -6.25 -23.70 -5.50
CA TYR A 50 -6.72 -22.34 -5.79
C TYR A 50 -5.59 -21.45 -6.35
N ARG A 51 -4.46 -21.39 -5.64
CA ARG A 51 -3.31 -20.54 -6.03
C ARG A 51 -2.75 -20.94 -7.39
N LYS A 52 -2.61 -22.24 -7.66
CA LYS A 52 -2.12 -22.79 -8.93
C LYS A 52 -3.10 -22.50 -10.08
N CYS A 53 -4.41 -22.59 -9.83
CA CYS A 53 -5.43 -22.24 -10.81
C CYS A 53 -5.41 -20.73 -11.13
N ARG A 54 -5.38 -19.89 -10.07
CA ARG A 54 -5.29 -18.42 -10.17
C ARG A 54 -4.01 -17.95 -10.86
N SER A 55 -2.84 -18.49 -10.54
CA SER A 55 -1.58 -18.09 -11.18
C SER A 55 -1.58 -18.42 -12.68
N THR A 56 -2.04 -19.63 -13.04
CA THR A 56 -2.16 -20.06 -14.45
C THR A 56 -3.13 -19.17 -15.23
N LEU A 57 -4.23 -18.73 -14.59
CA LEU A 57 -5.19 -17.80 -15.21
C LEU A 57 -4.64 -16.37 -15.32
N MET A 58 -3.98 -15.82 -14.30
CA MET A 58 -3.40 -14.47 -14.38
C MET A 58 -2.31 -14.38 -15.46
N GLN A 59 -1.40 -15.35 -15.53
CA GLN A 59 -0.35 -15.38 -16.56
C GLN A 59 -0.94 -15.44 -17.97
N TRP A 60 -2.00 -16.21 -18.18
CA TRP A 60 -2.68 -16.27 -19.48
C TRP A 60 -3.50 -14.99 -19.78
N ILE A 61 -4.15 -14.38 -18.78
CA ILE A 61 -4.83 -13.08 -18.96
C ILE A 61 -3.81 -12.00 -19.36
N GLU A 62 -2.67 -11.93 -18.66
CA GLU A 62 -1.60 -10.96 -18.90
C GLU A 62 -0.99 -11.11 -20.30
N GLU A 63 -0.67 -12.35 -20.71
CA GLU A 63 -0.20 -12.68 -22.07
C GLU A 63 -1.22 -12.24 -23.15
N ILE A 64 -2.51 -12.59 -23.01
CA ILE A 64 -3.52 -12.21 -24.01
C ILE A 64 -3.82 -10.69 -23.98
N THR A 65 -3.70 -10.01 -22.82
CA THR A 65 -3.74 -8.54 -22.76
C THR A 65 -2.60 -7.92 -23.56
N ILE A 66 -1.36 -8.38 -23.37
CA ILE A 66 -0.18 -7.91 -24.12
C ILE A 66 -0.36 -8.15 -25.63
N GLN A 67 -0.86 -9.32 -26.03
CA GLN A 67 -1.17 -9.60 -27.44
C GLN A 67 -2.25 -8.66 -28.02
N GLN A 68 -3.22 -8.23 -27.22
CA GLN A 68 -4.24 -7.26 -27.66
C GLN A 68 -3.70 -5.83 -27.74
N GLU A 69 -2.82 -5.42 -26.82
CA GLU A 69 -2.11 -4.13 -26.88
C GLU A 69 -1.17 -4.05 -28.10
N LEU A 70 -0.47 -5.14 -28.42
CA LEU A 70 0.40 -5.22 -29.60
C LEU A 70 -0.36 -5.17 -30.92
N MET A 71 -1.63 -5.61 -30.97
CA MET A 71 -2.40 -5.68 -32.22
C MET A 71 -3.08 -4.37 -32.65
N GLN A 72 -3.07 -3.30 -31.85
CA GLN A 72 -3.48 -1.92 -32.25
C GLN A 72 -4.65 -1.81 -33.27
N PRO A 73 -5.90 -2.16 -32.89
CA PRO A 73 -7.06 -2.08 -33.77
C PRO A 73 -7.43 -0.62 -34.07
N GLY A 74 -7.03 -0.15 -35.25
CA GLY A 74 -7.28 1.21 -35.74
C GLY A 74 -6.21 1.79 -36.68
N GLN A 75 -5.06 1.14 -36.85
CA GLN A 75 -3.99 1.61 -37.77
C GLN A 75 -4.06 1.04 -39.19
N ALA A 76 -4.95 0.08 -39.46
CA ALA A 76 -5.09 -0.55 -40.77
C ALA A 76 -6.24 0.08 -41.57
N GLU A 77 -5.92 0.83 -42.62
CA GLU A 77 -6.90 1.35 -43.59
C GLU A 77 -7.23 0.30 -44.68
N ASP A 78 -6.40 -0.75 -44.83
CA ASP A 78 -6.61 -1.85 -45.75
C ASP A 78 -7.66 -2.86 -45.24
N SER A 79 -8.76 -3.01 -45.97
CA SER A 79 -9.80 -4.03 -45.73
C SER A 79 -9.22 -5.45 -45.56
N LYS A 80 -8.21 -5.85 -46.35
CA LYS A 80 -7.56 -7.16 -46.21
C LYS A 80 -6.89 -7.34 -44.85
N VAL A 81 -6.15 -6.33 -44.38
CA VAL A 81 -5.42 -6.39 -43.09
C VAL A 81 -6.41 -6.45 -41.94
N LEU A 82 -7.48 -5.65 -41.99
CA LEU A 82 -8.58 -5.73 -41.02
C LEU A 82 -9.27 -7.11 -41.06
N SER A 83 -9.42 -7.75 -42.22
CA SER A 83 -10.05 -9.08 -42.32
C SER A 83 -9.23 -10.16 -41.61
N GLU A 84 -7.90 -10.11 -41.75
CA GLU A 84 -6.99 -10.97 -40.99
C GLU A 84 -7.04 -10.65 -39.49
N GLN A 85 -7.05 -9.37 -39.12
CA GLN A 85 -7.10 -8.94 -37.72
C GLN A 85 -8.41 -9.36 -37.04
N LEU A 86 -9.54 -9.32 -37.76
CA LEU A 86 -10.82 -9.85 -37.29
C LEU A 86 -10.75 -11.36 -37.08
N SER A 87 -10.14 -12.10 -38.00
CA SER A 87 -9.97 -13.56 -37.85
C SER A 87 -9.15 -13.91 -36.60
N LYS A 88 -8.07 -13.15 -36.33
CA LYS A 88 -7.20 -13.29 -35.15
C LYS A 88 -7.96 -12.96 -33.86
N GLN A 89 -8.68 -11.83 -33.80
CA GLN A 89 -9.49 -11.45 -32.64
C GLN A 89 -10.68 -12.41 -32.39
N THR A 90 -11.28 -12.98 -33.45
CA THR A 90 -12.35 -13.98 -33.33
C THR A 90 -11.82 -15.31 -32.77
N ALA A 91 -10.61 -15.72 -33.17
CA ALA A 91 -9.94 -16.89 -32.60
C ALA A 91 -9.60 -16.67 -31.11
N LEU A 92 -9.11 -15.48 -30.73
CA LEU A 92 -8.88 -15.11 -29.32
C LEU A 92 -10.18 -15.15 -28.50
N ALA A 93 -11.29 -14.65 -29.03
CA ALA A 93 -12.60 -14.73 -28.35
C ALA A 93 -13.00 -16.18 -28.04
N ALA A 94 -12.83 -17.09 -29.00
CA ALA A 94 -13.12 -18.52 -28.81
C ALA A 94 -12.16 -19.21 -27.81
N GLU A 95 -10.88 -18.78 -27.73
CA GLU A 95 -9.98 -19.25 -26.68
C GLU A 95 -10.38 -18.73 -25.29
N ILE A 96 -10.85 -17.49 -25.20
CA ILE A 96 -11.35 -16.92 -23.94
C ILE A 96 -12.58 -17.71 -23.46
N GLU A 97 -13.58 -17.94 -24.32
CA GLU A 97 -14.74 -18.78 -23.98
C GLU A 97 -14.34 -20.18 -23.46
N LYS A 98 -13.33 -20.81 -24.08
CA LYS A 98 -12.80 -22.10 -23.65
C LYS A 98 -12.13 -22.05 -22.27
N ASN A 99 -11.53 -20.93 -21.89
CA ASN A 99 -10.89 -20.75 -20.58
C ASN A 99 -11.88 -20.40 -19.45
N GLN A 100 -13.15 -20.10 -19.75
CA GLN A 100 -14.21 -19.92 -18.74
C GLN A 100 -14.30 -21.11 -17.78
N ALA A 101 -14.17 -22.33 -18.29
CA ALA A 101 -14.23 -23.55 -17.48
C ALA A 101 -13.10 -23.62 -16.41
N LYS A 102 -11.94 -22.99 -16.67
CA LYS A 102 -10.86 -22.84 -15.68
C LYS A 102 -11.20 -21.78 -14.64
N LEU A 103 -11.81 -20.66 -15.04
CA LEU A 103 -12.27 -19.63 -14.11
C LEU A 103 -13.35 -20.18 -13.16
N ASP A 104 -14.29 -20.97 -13.67
CA ASP A 104 -15.30 -21.68 -12.88
C ASP A 104 -14.67 -22.71 -11.92
N GLN A 105 -13.55 -23.33 -12.31
CA GLN A 105 -12.78 -24.23 -11.43
C GLN A 105 -12.05 -23.43 -10.34
N CYS A 106 -11.43 -22.30 -10.67
CA CYS A 106 -10.83 -21.38 -9.71
C CYS A 106 -11.85 -20.86 -8.70
N GLN A 107 -13.09 -20.60 -9.13
CA GLN A 107 -14.19 -20.23 -8.26
C GLN A 107 -14.54 -21.33 -7.26
N LYS A 108 -14.61 -22.60 -7.72
CA LYS A 108 -14.90 -23.75 -6.85
C LYS A 108 -13.85 -23.91 -5.76
N PHE A 109 -12.56 -23.82 -6.10
CA PHE A 109 -11.49 -23.88 -5.09
C PHE A 109 -11.54 -22.71 -4.10
N SER A 110 -11.81 -21.47 -4.58
CA SER A 110 -12.01 -20.29 -3.70
C SER A 110 -13.17 -20.50 -2.72
N GLN A 111 -14.30 -21.04 -3.19
CA GLN A 111 -15.47 -21.32 -2.37
C GLN A 111 -15.24 -22.48 -1.37
N GLN A 112 -14.57 -23.55 -1.79
CA GLN A 112 -14.19 -24.67 -0.92
C GLN A 112 -13.24 -24.23 0.19
N TYR A 113 -12.21 -23.43 -0.14
CA TYR A 113 -11.30 -22.84 0.85
C TYR A 113 -12.07 -21.94 1.82
N SER A 114 -12.93 -21.04 1.31
CA SER A 114 -13.71 -20.12 2.14
C SER A 114 -14.63 -20.87 3.13
N ALA A 115 -15.27 -21.95 2.70
CA ALA A 115 -16.09 -22.80 3.56
C ALA A 115 -15.24 -23.52 4.63
N ALA A 116 -14.19 -24.24 4.24
CA ALA A 116 -13.35 -25.00 5.15
C ALA A 116 -12.67 -24.11 6.21
N VAL A 117 -12.20 -22.91 5.82
CA VAL A 117 -11.67 -21.92 6.76
C VAL A 117 -12.74 -21.42 7.73
N LYS A 118 -13.95 -21.09 7.26
CA LYS A 118 -15.05 -20.63 8.13
C LYS A 118 -15.46 -21.69 9.15
N ASP A 119 -15.55 -22.94 8.74
CA ASP A 119 -15.85 -24.06 9.64
C ASP A 119 -14.73 -24.28 10.67
N TYR A 120 -13.46 -24.21 10.25
CA TYR A 120 -12.31 -24.33 11.16
C TYR A 120 -12.18 -23.12 12.13
N GLU A 121 -12.49 -21.90 11.67
CA GLU A 121 -12.57 -20.69 12.50
C GLU A 121 -13.73 -20.78 13.51
N LEU A 122 -14.87 -21.36 13.12
CA LEU A 122 -16.01 -21.64 14.01
C LEU A 122 -15.69 -22.73 15.04
N GLN A 123 -15.02 -23.81 14.64
CA GLN A 123 -14.49 -24.83 15.57
C GLN A 123 -13.51 -24.21 16.57
N LEU A 124 -12.59 -23.37 16.10
CA LEU A 124 -11.67 -22.60 16.95
C LEU A 124 -12.41 -21.72 17.95
N MET A 125 -13.44 -20.98 17.49
CA MET A 125 -14.26 -20.13 18.37
C MET A 125 -15.01 -20.96 19.42
N THR A 126 -15.57 -22.11 19.03
CA THR A 126 -16.29 -23.02 19.93
C THR A 126 -15.35 -23.62 20.97
N TYR A 127 -14.16 -24.06 20.57
CA TYR A 127 -13.15 -24.57 21.50
C TYR A 127 -12.61 -23.49 22.44
N ARG A 128 -12.36 -22.27 21.94
CA ARG A 128 -11.98 -21.11 22.76
C ARG A 128 -13.06 -20.79 23.80
N ALA A 129 -14.32 -20.73 23.41
CA ALA A 129 -15.44 -20.49 24.33
C ALA A 129 -15.55 -21.59 25.40
N PHE A 130 -15.35 -22.87 25.02
CA PHE A 130 -15.29 -23.97 25.98
C PHE A 130 -14.14 -23.80 26.98
N VAL A 131 -12.92 -23.47 26.53
CA VAL A 131 -11.76 -23.25 27.40
C VAL A 131 -11.94 -22.02 28.30
N GLU A 132 -12.38 -20.88 27.75
CA GLU A 132 -12.66 -19.65 28.51
C GLU A 132 -13.75 -19.87 29.58
N SER A 133 -14.71 -20.78 29.34
CA SER A 133 -15.74 -21.15 30.34
C SER A 133 -15.21 -22.00 31.51
N GLN A 134 -14.10 -22.73 31.30
CA GLN A 134 -13.47 -23.58 32.32
C GLN A 134 -12.39 -22.84 33.10
N GLN A 135 -11.66 -21.92 32.45
CA GLN A 135 -10.65 -21.06 33.06
C GLN A 135 -10.64 -19.68 32.39
N LYS A 136 -10.80 -18.61 33.18
CA LYS A 136 -10.63 -17.22 32.73
C LYS A 136 -9.15 -16.91 32.47
N SER A 137 -8.65 -17.26 31.29
CA SER A 137 -7.29 -16.88 30.86
C SER A 137 -7.22 -15.39 30.47
N PRO A 138 -6.10 -14.69 30.69
CA PRO A 138 -5.96 -13.25 30.40
C PRO A 138 -5.60 -12.93 28.94
N MET A 139 -5.67 -13.87 27.99
CA MET A 139 -5.22 -13.65 26.62
C MET A 139 -6.11 -12.65 25.86
N LYS A 140 -5.56 -11.45 25.60
CA LYS A 140 -6.22 -10.40 24.81
C LYS A 140 -6.40 -10.87 23.35
N ARG A 141 -7.60 -10.69 22.81
CA ARG A 141 -8.02 -11.29 21.53
C ARG A 141 -7.51 -10.48 20.33
N ARG A 142 -6.61 -11.03 19.52
CA ARG A 142 -6.31 -10.52 18.16
C ARG A 142 -7.53 -10.80 17.26
N ARG A 143 -8.23 -9.76 16.79
CA ARG A 143 -9.29 -9.91 15.78
C ARG A 143 -8.60 -10.02 14.41
N MET A 144 -8.15 -11.23 14.09
CA MET A 144 -7.50 -11.53 12.81
C MET A 144 -8.54 -11.43 11.68
N PRO A 145 -8.23 -10.79 10.54
CA PRO A 145 -9.09 -10.87 9.35
C PRO A 145 -9.22 -12.33 8.91
N SER A 146 -10.43 -12.76 8.52
CA SER A 146 -10.63 -14.14 8.05
C SER A 146 -9.91 -14.32 6.71
N SER A 147 -9.09 -15.37 6.60
CA SER A 147 -8.35 -15.61 5.35
C SER A 147 -9.28 -16.01 4.19
N SER A 148 -10.50 -16.47 4.51
CA SER A 148 -11.62 -16.61 3.55
C SER A 148 -11.82 -15.35 2.72
N ASP A 149 -11.78 -14.18 3.36
CA ASP A 149 -12.28 -12.95 2.76
C ASP A 149 -11.22 -12.38 1.79
N VAL A 150 -9.95 -12.60 2.09
CA VAL A 150 -8.81 -12.33 1.20
C VAL A 150 -8.91 -13.18 -0.07
N ILE A 151 -9.09 -14.50 0.07
CA ILE A 151 -9.21 -15.44 -1.06
C ILE A 151 -10.50 -15.23 -1.86
N THR A 152 -11.55 -14.68 -1.23
CA THR A 152 -12.76 -14.22 -1.93
C THR A 152 -12.47 -12.97 -2.77
N GLN A 153 -11.78 -11.97 -2.21
CA GLN A 153 -11.40 -10.76 -2.95
C GLN A 153 -10.43 -11.07 -4.10
N GLU A 154 -9.39 -11.87 -3.87
CA GLU A 154 -8.43 -12.30 -4.91
C GLU A 154 -9.13 -12.97 -6.11
N PHE A 155 -10.23 -13.71 -5.87
CA PHE A 155 -11.04 -14.27 -6.94
C PHE A 155 -11.91 -13.22 -7.65
N MET A 156 -12.48 -12.26 -6.91
CA MET A 156 -13.26 -11.16 -7.52
C MET A 156 -12.38 -10.27 -8.41
N ASP A 157 -11.13 -10.02 -8.01
CA ASP A 157 -10.15 -9.25 -8.79
C ASP A 157 -9.79 -10.00 -10.08
N LEU A 158 -9.47 -11.30 -9.98
CA LEU A 158 -9.21 -12.17 -11.13
C LEU A 158 -10.39 -12.20 -12.12
N ARG A 159 -11.61 -12.37 -11.60
CA ARG A 159 -12.84 -12.35 -12.41
C ARG A 159 -13.06 -10.98 -13.07
N THR A 160 -12.68 -9.90 -12.41
CA THR A 160 -12.78 -8.53 -12.96
C THR A 160 -11.80 -8.32 -14.11
N GLN A 161 -10.54 -8.75 -13.95
CA GLN A 161 -9.53 -8.72 -15.03
C GLN A 161 -9.97 -9.56 -16.23
N TYR A 162 -10.43 -10.79 -15.99
CA TYR A 162 -10.95 -11.67 -17.03
C TYR A 162 -12.17 -11.06 -17.75
N THR A 163 -13.09 -10.45 -17.01
CA THR A 163 -14.27 -9.77 -17.60
C THR A 163 -13.84 -8.57 -18.45
N ALA A 164 -12.85 -7.80 -18.00
CA ALA A 164 -12.27 -6.71 -18.78
C ALA A 164 -11.71 -7.23 -20.11
N LEU A 165 -10.93 -8.32 -20.08
CA LEU A 165 -10.40 -8.98 -21.29
C LEU A 165 -11.50 -9.43 -22.24
N VAL A 166 -12.56 -10.09 -21.74
CA VAL A 166 -13.74 -10.47 -22.55
C VAL A 166 -14.36 -9.24 -23.23
N THR A 167 -14.56 -8.15 -22.49
CA THR A 167 -15.16 -6.93 -23.04
C THR A 167 -14.25 -6.24 -24.05
N LEU A 168 -12.94 -6.19 -23.81
CA LEU A 168 -11.95 -5.59 -24.71
C LEU A 168 -11.87 -6.37 -26.02
N THR A 169 -11.77 -7.71 -25.95
CA THR A 169 -11.78 -8.59 -27.13
C THR A 169 -13.07 -8.41 -27.94
N THR A 170 -14.22 -8.37 -27.28
CA THR A 170 -15.53 -8.20 -27.93
C THR A 170 -15.66 -6.81 -28.57
N GLN A 171 -15.13 -5.76 -27.92
CA GLN A 171 -15.04 -4.41 -28.49
C GLN A 171 -14.11 -4.38 -29.71
N HIS A 172 -12.97 -5.06 -29.68
CA HIS A 172 -12.05 -5.17 -30.82
C HIS A 172 -12.67 -5.94 -31.99
N VAL A 173 -13.26 -7.12 -31.75
CA VAL A 173 -14.00 -7.89 -32.78
C VAL A 173 -15.09 -7.01 -33.41
N LYS A 174 -15.89 -6.32 -32.60
CA LYS A 174 -16.94 -5.43 -33.10
C LYS A 174 -16.37 -4.23 -33.88
N TYR A 175 -15.35 -3.55 -33.34
CA TYR A 175 -14.74 -2.39 -33.96
C TYR A 175 -14.17 -2.73 -35.34
N ILE A 176 -13.42 -3.82 -35.45
CA ILE A 176 -12.85 -4.27 -36.72
C ILE A 176 -13.95 -4.73 -37.68
N SER A 177 -15.00 -5.42 -37.20
CA SER A 177 -16.17 -5.78 -38.02
C SER A 177 -16.91 -4.55 -38.56
N ASP A 178 -17.12 -3.54 -37.72
CA ASP A 178 -17.75 -2.27 -38.13
C ASP A 178 -16.83 -1.44 -39.03
N ALA A 179 -15.50 -1.53 -38.89
CA ALA A 179 -14.52 -0.88 -39.77
C ALA A 179 -14.49 -1.53 -41.15
N LEU A 180 -14.37 -2.86 -41.20
CA LEU A 180 -14.49 -3.67 -42.43
C LEU A 180 -15.78 -3.34 -43.17
N ARG A 181 -16.92 -3.44 -42.47
CA ARG A 181 -18.22 -3.20 -43.09
C ARG A 181 -18.36 -1.77 -43.64
N ARG A 182 -17.76 -0.75 -43.00
CA ARG A 182 -17.69 0.61 -43.58
C ARG A 182 -16.84 0.66 -44.84
N LEU A 183 -15.67 0.01 -44.84
CA LEU A 183 -14.80 -0.04 -46.02
C LEU A 183 -15.42 -0.86 -47.16
N GLU A 184 -16.18 -1.92 -46.87
CA GLU A 184 -16.96 -2.68 -47.84
C GLU A 184 -18.16 -1.86 -48.37
N GLU A 185 -18.85 -1.11 -47.51
CA GLU A 185 -19.92 -0.17 -47.89
C GLU A 185 -19.36 0.98 -48.76
N GLU A 186 -18.17 1.50 -48.45
CA GLU A 186 -17.48 2.56 -49.20
C GLU A 186 -16.84 2.05 -50.50
N GLU A 187 -16.17 0.89 -50.53
CA GLU A 187 -15.65 0.25 -51.75
C GLU A 187 -16.80 -0.10 -52.71
N LYS A 188 -17.93 -0.60 -52.19
CA LYS A 188 -19.13 -0.86 -53.00
C LYS A 188 -19.74 0.42 -53.56
N ALA A 189 -19.85 1.50 -52.78
CA ALA A 189 -20.33 2.79 -53.28
C ALA A 189 -19.37 3.37 -54.33
N VAL A 190 -18.06 3.23 -54.12
CA VAL A 190 -17.00 3.62 -55.06
C VAL A 190 -17.09 2.84 -56.37
N GLU A 191 -17.33 1.52 -56.31
CA GLU A 191 -17.50 0.69 -57.51
C GLU A 191 -18.83 0.97 -58.22
N GLU A 192 -19.90 1.32 -57.50
CA GLU A 192 -21.18 1.74 -58.08
C GLU A 192 -21.08 3.10 -58.81
N GLU A 193 -20.44 4.12 -58.22
CA GLU A 193 -20.22 5.42 -58.89
C GLU A 193 -19.24 5.29 -60.07
N LYS A 194 -18.18 4.47 -59.92
CA LYS A 194 -17.28 4.07 -61.02
C LYS A 194 -18.04 3.36 -62.14
N GLN A 195 -18.98 2.47 -61.83
CA GLN A 195 -19.77 1.75 -62.83
C GLN A 195 -20.75 2.70 -63.55
N GLU A 196 -21.37 3.67 -62.88
CA GLU A 196 -22.16 4.72 -63.56
C GLU A 196 -21.27 5.53 -64.51
N HIS A 197 -20.09 5.98 -64.06
CA HIS A 197 -19.13 6.70 -64.92
C HIS A 197 -18.69 5.87 -66.13
N VAL A 198 -18.40 4.58 -65.94
CA VAL A 198 -18.04 3.64 -67.01
C VAL A 198 -19.18 3.48 -68.02
N ASP A 199 -20.43 3.36 -67.57
CA ASP A 199 -21.57 3.24 -68.49
C ASP A 199 -21.89 4.56 -69.21
N LYS A 200 -21.71 5.72 -68.56
CA LYS A 200 -21.72 7.06 -69.21
C LYS A 200 -20.72 7.12 -70.37
N VAL A 201 -19.51 6.60 -70.14
CA VAL A 201 -18.46 6.55 -71.18
C VAL A 201 -18.83 5.56 -72.29
N LYS A 202 -19.42 4.40 -71.98
CA LYS A 202 -19.93 3.45 -73.00
C LYS A 202 -21.02 4.08 -73.86
N GLU A 203 -21.98 4.81 -73.28
CA GLU A 203 -23.03 5.51 -74.03
C GLU A 203 -22.44 6.56 -74.98
N LEU A 204 -21.49 7.38 -74.50
CA LEU A 204 -20.83 8.41 -75.32
C LEU A 204 -19.97 7.80 -76.44
N LEU A 205 -19.29 6.68 -76.18
CA LEU A 205 -18.45 5.96 -77.16
C LEU A 205 -19.32 5.20 -78.19
N GLY A 206 -20.45 4.64 -77.76
CA GLY A 206 -21.48 4.08 -78.62
C GLY A 206 -22.11 5.13 -79.54
N TRP A 207 -22.48 6.29 -79.00
CA TRP A 207 -22.95 7.44 -79.77
C TRP A 207 -21.90 7.90 -80.80
N ALA A 208 -20.64 8.07 -80.40
CA ALA A 208 -19.57 8.47 -81.32
C ALA A 208 -19.35 7.44 -82.44
N SER A 209 -19.52 6.15 -82.14
CA SER A 209 -19.45 5.06 -83.12
C SER A 209 -20.64 5.08 -84.09
N GLY A 210 -21.85 5.32 -83.59
CA GLY A 210 -23.06 5.51 -84.41
C GLY A 210 -22.99 6.75 -85.29
N LEU A 211 -22.47 7.87 -84.77
CA LEU A 211 -22.23 9.09 -85.53
C LEU A 211 -21.22 8.85 -86.67
N ARG A 212 -20.13 8.14 -86.39
CA ARG A 212 -19.14 7.73 -87.41
C ARG A 212 -19.78 6.88 -88.52
N GLN A 213 -20.62 5.91 -88.16
CA GLN A 213 -21.33 5.08 -89.13
C GLN A 213 -22.36 5.88 -89.95
N SER A 214 -23.08 6.81 -89.32
CA SER A 214 -24.03 7.73 -89.98
C SER A 214 -23.33 8.62 -91.03
N VAL A 215 -22.19 9.21 -90.67
CA VAL A 215 -21.35 10.03 -91.58
C VAL A 215 -20.78 9.19 -92.73
N GLN A 216 -20.37 7.95 -92.48
CA GLN A 216 -19.91 7.03 -93.53
C GLN A 216 -21.06 6.51 -94.42
N GLY A 217 -22.28 6.39 -93.90
CA GLY A 217 -23.47 6.02 -94.68
C GLY A 217 -23.92 7.14 -95.63
N LYS A 218 -23.94 8.40 -95.18
CA LYS A 218 -24.33 9.56 -96.00
C LYS A 218 -23.34 9.92 -97.13
N THR A 219 -22.15 9.28 -97.20
CA THR A 219 -21.13 9.55 -98.23
C THR A 219 -21.13 8.56 -99.41
N ALA A 220 -22.06 7.60 -99.46
CA ALA A 220 -22.05 6.48 -100.42
C ALA A 220 -23.34 6.30 -101.25
N ALA A 221 -23.94 7.39 -101.73
CA ALA A 221 -25.02 7.35 -102.73
C ALA A 221 -24.86 8.50 -103.75
N ALA A 222 -25.26 8.25 -105.01
CA ALA A 222 -25.00 9.13 -106.17
C ALA A 222 -26.32 9.68 -106.79
N PRO A 223 -26.34 10.40 -107.94
CA PRO A 223 -26.40 11.86 -107.85
C PRO A 223 -27.51 12.54 -108.68
N SER A 224 -28.28 13.42 -108.05
CA SER A 224 -28.98 14.55 -108.68
C SER A 224 -29.21 15.65 -107.63
N ARG A 225 -29.23 16.92 -108.02
CA ARG A 225 -29.36 18.08 -107.12
C ARG A 225 -30.58 18.91 -107.45
N GLU A 226 -31.37 19.27 -106.44
CA GLU A 226 -32.17 20.49 -106.43
C GLU A 226 -31.80 21.36 -105.21
N LEU A 227 -32.06 22.67 -105.29
CA LEU A 227 -31.50 23.65 -104.35
C LEU A 227 -32.04 23.55 -102.91
N VAL A 228 -33.28 23.06 -102.75
CA VAL A 228 -33.94 22.93 -101.43
C VAL A 228 -33.23 21.90 -100.55
N ASP A 229 -32.67 20.84 -101.13
CA ASP A 229 -31.90 19.84 -100.39
C ASP A 229 -30.56 20.38 -99.86
N ILE A 230 -30.01 21.44 -100.47
CA ILE A 230 -28.77 22.08 -100.02
C ILE A 230 -29.02 22.91 -98.77
N GLU A 231 -30.08 23.72 -98.76
CA GLU A 231 -30.45 24.54 -97.61
C GLU A 231 -30.88 23.67 -96.42
N LYS A 232 -31.63 22.58 -96.70
CA LYS A 232 -31.92 21.53 -95.72
C LYS A 232 -30.64 20.84 -95.22
N SER A 233 -29.68 20.52 -96.09
CA SER A 233 -28.40 19.92 -95.69
C SER A 233 -27.58 20.85 -94.79
N ILE A 234 -27.61 22.16 -95.04
CA ILE A 234 -26.94 23.15 -94.19
C ILE A 234 -27.58 23.18 -92.80
N LEU A 235 -28.91 23.15 -92.70
CA LEU A 235 -29.61 23.07 -91.42
C LEU A 235 -29.37 21.73 -90.70
N GLU A 236 -29.40 20.59 -91.40
CA GLU A 236 -29.01 19.29 -90.84
C GLU A 236 -27.56 19.31 -90.33
N GLN A 237 -26.65 20.01 -91.03
CA GLN A 237 -25.23 20.07 -90.68
C GLN A 237 -24.92 21.13 -89.59
N GLN A 238 -25.77 22.15 -89.42
CA GLN A 238 -25.76 23.04 -88.25
C GLN A 238 -26.29 22.30 -87.02
N ALA A 239 -27.43 21.61 -87.11
CA ALA A 239 -27.98 20.80 -86.03
C ALA A 239 -26.99 19.70 -85.58
N LEU A 240 -26.35 19.01 -86.53
CA LEU A 240 -25.28 18.05 -86.20
C LEU A 240 -24.08 18.69 -85.51
N ASN A 241 -23.71 19.93 -85.84
CA ASN A 241 -22.64 20.66 -85.15
C ASN A 241 -23.05 21.10 -83.73
N GLU A 242 -24.32 21.48 -83.53
CA GLU A 242 -24.85 21.79 -82.19
C GLU A 242 -24.95 20.54 -81.31
N GLU A 243 -25.39 19.40 -81.86
CA GLU A 243 -25.29 18.09 -81.19
C GLU A 243 -23.85 17.73 -80.85
N LEU A 244 -22.89 17.94 -81.76
CA LEU A 244 -21.47 17.70 -81.52
C LEU A 244 -20.91 18.60 -80.42
N ALA A 245 -21.33 19.87 -80.37
CA ALA A 245 -20.94 20.81 -79.33
C ALA A 245 -21.54 20.43 -77.96
N ALA A 246 -22.83 20.10 -77.90
CA ALA A 246 -23.49 19.63 -76.67
C ALA A 246 -22.87 18.32 -76.16
N LYS A 247 -22.56 17.37 -77.05
CA LYS A 247 -21.91 16.11 -76.70
C LYS A 247 -20.44 16.30 -76.31
N LYS A 248 -19.74 17.27 -76.89
CA LYS A 248 -18.39 17.68 -76.46
C LYS A 248 -18.38 18.25 -75.04
N GLU A 249 -19.40 19.03 -74.66
CA GLU A 249 -19.51 19.48 -73.26
C GLU A 249 -19.90 18.32 -72.33
N GLN A 250 -20.82 17.42 -72.71
CA GLN A 250 -21.14 16.22 -71.91
C GLN A 250 -19.91 15.30 -71.69
N VAL A 251 -19.04 15.14 -72.69
CA VAL A 251 -17.74 14.46 -72.52
C VAL A 251 -16.84 15.22 -71.55
N SER A 252 -16.79 16.55 -71.66
CA SER A 252 -15.97 17.41 -70.79
C SER A 252 -16.50 17.45 -69.34
N GLU A 253 -17.81 17.31 -69.14
CA GLU A 253 -18.47 17.22 -67.84
C GLU A 253 -18.24 15.85 -67.19
N ALA A 254 -18.40 14.75 -67.94
CA ALA A 254 -18.12 13.39 -67.45
C ALA A 254 -16.65 13.22 -67.00
N ILE A 255 -15.71 13.90 -67.66
CA ILE A 255 -14.30 13.95 -67.23
C ILE A 255 -14.16 14.72 -65.91
N LYS A 256 -14.84 15.87 -65.75
CA LYS A 256 -14.79 16.68 -64.50
C LYS A 256 -15.43 15.97 -63.31
N THR A 257 -16.58 15.28 -63.49
CA THR A 257 -17.25 14.59 -62.39
C THR A 257 -16.44 13.40 -61.89
N SER A 258 -15.89 12.60 -62.81
CA SER A 258 -14.94 11.52 -62.49
C SER A 258 -13.70 12.00 -61.73
N GLN A 259 -13.29 13.27 -61.91
CA GLN A 259 -12.18 13.89 -61.17
C GLN A 259 -12.58 14.42 -59.77
N ILE A 260 -13.87 14.66 -59.51
CA ILE A 260 -14.39 15.18 -58.23
C ILE A 260 -14.76 14.07 -57.26
N PHE A 261 -15.24 12.94 -57.78
CA PHE A 261 -15.49 11.69 -57.04
C PHE A 261 -14.27 11.30 -56.17
N LEU A 262 -13.07 11.36 -56.75
CA LEU A 262 -11.77 11.06 -56.14
C LEU A 262 -11.37 11.94 -54.93
N ALA A 263 -12.20 12.89 -54.50
CA ALA A 263 -11.84 13.93 -53.53
C ALA A 263 -12.78 14.04 -52.31
N LYS A 264 -13.71 13.08 -52.06
CA LYS A 264 -14.92 13.37 -51.26
C LYS A 264 -15.32 12.46 -50.08
N HIS A 265 -14.71 11.29 -49.88
CA HIS A 265 -15.19 10.33 -48.85
C HIS A 265 -14.73 10.71 -47.43
N SER A 266 -15.53 11.51 -46.72
CA SER A 266 -15.29 11.92 -45.32
C SER A 266 -16.59 11.90 -44.49
N HIS A 267 -16.58 11.17 -43.36
CA HIS A 267 -17.76 10.65 -42.65
C HIS A 267 -18.28 11.51 -41.46
N ASN A 268 -19.40 11.14 -40.80
CA ASN A 268 -20.22 12.01 -39.89
C ASN A 268 -20.70 11.34 -38.54
N GLU A 269 -21.58 12.00 -37.73
CA GLU A 269 -21.63 12.02 -36.22
C GLU A 269 -22.94 11.47 -35.50
N VAL A 270 -23.04 11.51 -34.12
CA VAL A 270 -24.23 11.83 -33.20
C VAL A 270 -24.87 10.86 -32.10
N LEU A 271 -24.74 11.22 -30.77
CA LEU A 271 -25.61 11.19 -29.50
C LEU A 271 -26.42 9.91 -28.97
N ARG A 272 -27.26 9.78 -27.86
CA ARG A 272 -27.96 10.52 -26.70
C ARG A 272 -28.63 9.46 -25.66
N SER A 273 -29.39 9.54 -24.50
CA SER A 273 -30.06 10.45 -23.47
C SER A 273 -30.59 9.72 -22.12
N SER A 274 -31.08 10.44 -21.04
CA SER A 274 -32.26 10.16 -20.09
C SER A 274 -32.20 9.71 -18.54
N CYS A 275 -33.28 9.93 -17.68
CA CYS A 275 -33.36 10.09 -16.15
C CYS A 275 -34.69 9.63 -15.32
N ASN A 276 -34.91 9.83 -13.93
CA ASN A 276 -36.22 10.06 -13.04
C ASN A 276 -36.28 9.87 -11.38
N LEU A 277 -37.33 10.32 -10.50
CA LEU A 277 -37.42 10.58 -8.91
C LEU A 277 -38.81 10.56 -7.91
N SER A 278 -38.98 10.93 -6.51
CA SER A 278 -40.22 10.79 -5.42
C SER A 278 -40.66 11.70 -4.00
N PRO A 279 -41.13 11.34 -2.66
CA PRO A 279 -42.30 11.89 -1.63
C PRO A 279 -42.30 12.23 0.06
N CYS A 280 -43.42 12.39 0.98
CA CYS A 280 -43.58 13.01 2.51
C CYS A 280 -44.71 12.66 3.77
N PHE A 281 -45.02 13.42 4.99
CA PHE A 281 -45.58 13.03 6.49
C PHE A 281 -46.72 13.79 7.60
N PRO A 282 -46.83 13.90 9.07
CA PRO A 282 -48.05 13.90 10.18
C PRO A 282 -48.30 14.76 11.67
N ALA A 283 -49.35 14.64 12.69
CA ALA A 283 -49.68 15.40 14.12
C ALA A 283 -50.85 15.06 15.35
N ALA A 284 -51.04 15.64 16.68
CA ALA A 284 -52.15 15.45 17.90
C ALA A 284 -52.32 16.28 19.42
N ARG A 285 -53.40 16.25 20.43
CA ARG A 285 -53.59 16.81 22.00
C ARG A 285 -54.93 16.73 23.10
N VAL A 286 -55.07 17.23 24.47
CA VAL A 286 -56.09 17.02 25.79
C VAL A 286 -56.28 18.16 27.09
N PRO A 287 -56.92 18.34 28.45
CA PRO A 287 -57.94 17.93 29.69
C PRO A 287 -58.75 18.94 30.89
N GLY A 288 -59.45 18.59 32.14
CA GLY A 288 -60.04 19.42 33.46
C GLY A 288 -61.18 18.89 34.64
N GLY A 289 -61.82 19.26 35.93
CA GLY A 289 -61.98 20.15 37.31
C GLY A 289 -63.29 20.12 38.47
N ALA A 290 -63.41 20.54 39.88
CA ALA A 290 -64.65 20.59 41.00
C ALA A 290 -64.73 21.16 42.64
N GLY A 291 -65.87 21.35 43.56
CA GLY A 291 -66.06 21.60 45.21
C GLY A 291 -67.36 22.25 46.17
N LEU A 292 -67.64 22.19 47.62
CA LEU A 292 -68.64 22.96 48.72
C LEU A 292 -69.00 22.46 50.35
N LEU A 293 -69.77 22.85 51.57
CA LEU A 293 -70.68 23.88 52.50
C LEU A 293 -71.11 23.66 54.19
N LEU A 294 -72.02 24.40 55.08
CA LEU A 294 -72.38 24.50 56.70
C LEU A 294 -73.85 25.05 57.43
N THR A 295 -74.47 25.38 58.74
CA THR A 295 -74.58 25.45 60.40
C THR A 295 -75.97 26.10 61.19
N ALA A 296 -76.56 26.43 62.51
CA ALA A 296 -76.69 26.41 64.16
C ALA A 296 -78.04 27.15 64.98
N SER A 297 -78.60 27.47 66.29
CA SER A 297 -78.73 27.32 67.94
C SER A 297 -79.88 28.15 68.96
N SER A 298 -80.28 28.00 70.37
CA SER A 298 -81.32 28.83 71.38
C SER A 298 -81.68 28.67 73.07
N PRO A 299 -82.54 29.49 73.95
CA PRO A 299 -82.87 29.65 75.56
C PRO A 299 -84.40 29.78 76.32
N LEU A 300 -85.03 30.16 77.61
CA LEU A 300 -85.04 30.76 79.14
C LEU A 300 -86.29 30.42 80.27
N SER A 301 -86.94 30.90 81.51
CA SER A 301 -87.31 32.05 82.62
C SER A 301 -88.09 31.83 84.16
N PRO A 302 -88.60 32.82 85.13
CA PRO A 302 -89.06 32.85 86.72
C PRO A 302 -90.58 33.17 87.42
N ARG A 303 -91.18 33.53 88.71
CA ARG A 303 -91.11 34.28 90.17
C ARG A 303 -92.21 34.09 91.49
N ALA A 304 -92.52 34.97 92.62
CA ALA A 304 -93.27 34.78 94.07
C ALA A 304 -94.10 35.91 95.07
N GLN A 305 -94.58 35.78 96.44
CA GLN A 305 -95.68 36.57 97.39
C GLN A 305 -95.75 36.71 99.11
N THR A 306 -96.69 37.44 99.96
CA THR A 306 -96.96 37.48 101.57
C THR A 306 -98.22 38.22 102.37
N LEU A 307 -98.35 38.31 103.78
CA LEU A 307 -99.50 38.90 104.64
C LEU A 307 -99.83 38.52 106.18
N GLN A 308 -99.10 37.67 106.94
CA GLN A 308 -99.55 37.10 108.25
C GLN A 308 -99.03 37.81 109.56
N GLU A 309 -99.19 39.13 109.66
CA GLU A 309 -98.17 40.00 110.25
C GLU A 309 -97.94 39.99 111.78
N ARG A 310 -98.94 39.66 112.63
CA ARG A 310 -98.72 39.64 114.11
C ARG A 310 -98.53 38.26 114.73
N GLN A 311 -98.79 37.18 113.98
CA GLN A 311 -98.02 35.96 114.22
C GLN A 311 -96.56 36.23 113.83
N ALA A 312 -96.31 36.93 112.71
CA ALA A 312 -95.01 37.46 112.31
C ALA A 312 -94.50 38.64 113.17
N ALA A 313 -94.72 38.60 114.49
CA ALA A 313 -94.02 39.37 115.52
C ALA A 313 -93.11 38.43 116.35
N CYS A 314 -93.68 37.40 116.96
CA CYS A 314 -92.91 36.30 117.56
C CYS A 314 -92.32 35.38 116.47
N ALA A 315 -93.12 35.08 115.44
CA ALA A 315 -92.56 34.51 114.23
C ALA A 315 -91.65 35.50 113.49
N GLN A 316 -91.71 36.84 113.67
CA GLN A 316 -90.70 37.76 113.07
C GLN A 316 -89.31 37.37 113.51
N ARG A 317 -89.05 37.17 114.81
CA ARG A 317 -87.71 36.80 115.29
C ARG A 317 -87.26 35.42 114.80
N LEU A 318 -88.18 34.45 114.74
CA LEU A 318 -87.91 33.16 114.08
C LEU A 318 -87.77 33.27 112.55
N GLN A 319 -88.34 34.29 111.91
CA GLN A 319 -88.40 34.48 110.46
C GLN A 319 -87.32 35.45 109.96
N GLU A 320 -86.76 36.29 110.81
CA GLU A 320 -85.50 37.02 110.68
C GLU A 320 -84.34 36.02 110.80
N LEU A 321 -84.37 35.17 111.84
CA LEU A 321 -83.44 34.05 112.00
C LEU A 321 -83.53 33.10 110.79
N ARG A 322 -84.73 32.72 110.34
CA ARG A 322 -84.92 31.87 109.16
C ARG A 322 -84.76 32.59 107.82
N ALA A 323 -84.85 33.92 107.74
CA ALA A 323 -84.50 34.71 106.55
C ALA A 323 -82.99 34.88 106.43
N TRP A 324 -82.29 35.06 107.55
CA TRP A 324 -80.82 35.03 107.59
C TRP A 324 -80.29 33.66 107.21
N LEU A 325 -80.84 32.57 107.79
CA LEU A 325 -80.51 31.19 107.38
C LEU A 325 -80.79 30.95 105.89
N ARG A 326 -81.87 31.52 105.35
CA ARG A 326 -82.21 31.39 103.93
C ARG A 326 -81.26 32.18 103.03
N ALA A 327 -80.97 33.44 103.34
CA ALA A 327 -80.02 34.25 102.58
C ALA A 327 -78.58 33.68 102.64
N ALA A 328 -78.19 33.10 103.78
CA ALA A 328 -76.96 32.33 103.93
C ALA A 328 -76.98 31.04 103.08
N GLY A 329 -78.13 30.36 103.00
CA GLY A 329 -78.34 29.22 102.11
C GLY A 329 -78.32 29.60 100.62
N ASP A 330 -78.91 30.73 100.25
CA ASP A 330 -78.99 31.24 98.88
C ASP A 330 -77.58 31.66 98.39
N THR A 331 -76.77 32.30 99.25
CA THR A 331 -75.35 32.59 98.96
C THR A 331 -74.45 31.34 98.89
N LEU A 332 -74.94 30.18 99.35
CA LEU A 332 -74.35 28.84 99.12
C LEU A 332 -74.97 28.10 97.92
N ALA A 333 -76.07 28.59 97.34
CA ALA A 333 -76.83 27.89 96.30
C ALA A 333 -76.59 28.44 94.89
N GLU A 334 -76.18 29.70 94.73
CA GLU A 334 -75.90 30.25 93.40
C GLU A 334 -74.64 29.63 92.76
N GLN A 335 -74.85 29.06 91.57
CA GLN A 335 -73.86 28.49 90.64
C GLN A 335 -73.16 27.18 91.06
N PRO A 336 -73.71 25.99 90.73
CA PRO A 336 -72.90 24.78 90.64
C PRO A 336 -71.77 24.97 89.62
N ALA A 337 -70.53 24.73 90.03
CA ALA A 337 -69.39 24.73 89.12
C ALA A 337 -69.31 23.36 88.43
N ALA A 338 -69.58 23.31 87.12
CA ALA A 338 -69.26 22.13 86.33
C ALA A 338 -67.73 21.97 86.25
N PRO A 339 -67.18 20.74 86.37
CA PRO A 339 -65.74 20.54 86.37
C PRO A 339 -65.15 20.81 84.99
N GLY A 340 -64.22 21.77 84.90
CA GLY A 340 -63.36 21.96 83.72
C GLY A 340 -62.99 23.40 83.32
N ALA A 341 -63.75 24.42 83.74
CA ALA A 341 -63.56 25.80 83.25
C ALA A 341 -63.89 26.88 84.30
N ALA A 342 -63.10 26.96 85.37
CA ALA A 342 -63.17 28.05 86.35
C ALA A 342 -61.75 28.41 86.82
N ASP A 343 -61.29 29.62 86.52
CA ASP A 343 -59.91 30.05 86.80
C ASP A 343 -59.62 30.00 88.30
N LEU A 344 -58.37 29.70 88.67
CA LEU A 344 -57.92 29.60 90.06
C LEU A 344 -58.29 30.84 90.90
N ALA A 345 -58.23 32.04 90.31
CA ALA A 345 -58.66 33.28 90.95
C ALA A 345 -60.16 33.28 91.33
N THR A 346 -61.03 32.75 90.47
CA THR A 346 -62.49 32.65 90.74
C THR A 346 -62.80 31.62 91.82
N LEU A 347 -62.06 30.50 91.85
CA LEU A 347 -62.19 29.48 92.90
C LEU A 347 -61.69 29.98 94.26
N GLN A 348 -60.57 30.72 94.29
CA GLN A 348 -60.07 31.40 95.48
C GLN A 348 -61.06 32.47 95.98
N GLN A 349 -61.69 33.25 95.09
CA GLN A 349 -62.72 34.24 95.44
C GLN A 349 -64.01 33.59 95.99
N ARG A 350 -64.37 32.39 95.53
CA ARG A 350 -65.43 31.58 96.17
C ARG A 350 -64.97 31.13 97.57
N GLN A 351 -63.71 30.75 97.76
CA GLN A 351 -63.23 30.21 99.04
C GLN A 351 -63.19 31.27 100.15
N SER A 352 -62.86 32.52 99.82
CA SER A 352 -62.97 33.62 100.79
C SER A 352 -64.42 33.87 101.22
N ARG A 353 -65.38 33.82 100.28
CA ARG A 353 -66.82 33.98 100.57
C ARG A 353 -67.36 32.89 101.49
N VAL A 354 -67.05 31.62 101.24
CA VAL A 354 -67.52 30.50 102.10
C VAL A 354 -66.90 30.61 103.50
N LYS A 355 -65.60 30.89 103.60
CA LYS A 355 -64.92 31.11 104.90
C LYS A 355 -65.49 32.31 105.68
N GLU A 356 -65.90 33.37 104.99
CA GLU A 356 -66.56 34.53 105.61
C GLU A 356 -67.98 34.20 106.12
N LEU A 357 -68.77 33.48 105.32
CA LEU A 357 -70.08 32.98 105.73
C LEU A 357 -69.98 32.10 106.98
N GLN A 358 -69.02 31.17 107.03
CA GLN A 358 -68.80 30.26 108.16
C GLN A 358 -68.38 31.00 109.44
N ARG A 359 -67.57 32.07 109.33
CA ARG A 359 -67.31 32.99 110.47
C ARG A 359 -68.57 33.67 110.97
N SER A 360 -69.45 34.11 110.05
CA SER A 360 -70.70 34.78 110.43
C SER A 360 -71.66 33.83 111.17
N MET A 361 -71.76 32.57 110.74
CA MET A 361 -72.55 31.53 111.43
C MET A 361 -72.06 31.26 112.86
N ASN A 362 -70.75 31.14 113.03
CA ASN A 362 -70.14 30.91 114.35
C ASN A 362 -70.31 32.12 115.29
N THR A 363 -70.23 33.34 114.74
CA THR A 363 -70.43 34.58 115.51
C THR A 363 -71.88 34.76 115.95
N GLN A 364 -72.86 34.38 115.10
CA GLN A 364 -74.29 34.47 115.45
C GLN A 364 -74.84 33.26 116.21
N ALA A 365 -74.10 32.15 116.33
CA ALA A 365 -74.53 30.93 117.05
C ALA A 365 -75.08 31.22 118.47
N ALA A 366 -74.42 32.09 119.24
CA ALA A 366 -74.87 32.49 120.57
C ALA A 366 -76.17 33.32 120.55
N SER A 367 -76.36 34.14 119.52
CA SER A 367 -77.60 34.90 119.29
C SER A 367 -78.76 33.96 118.96
N PHE A 368 -78.54 33.00 118.06
CA PHE A 368 -79.54 32.00 117.67
C PHE A 368 -79.93 31.09 118.83
N ALA A 369 -78.96 30.64 119.65
CA ALA A 369 -79.25 29.93 120.89
C ALA A 369 -80.10 30.76 121.86
N GLY A 370 -79.86 32.08 121.94
CA GLY A 370 -80.69 33.01 122.73
C GLY A 370 -82.12 33.16 122.19
N VAL A 371 -82.30 33.30 120.87
CA VAL A 371 -83.63 33.40 120.23
C VAL A 371 -84.41 32.10 120.36
N LEU A 372 -83.75 30.94 120.17
CA LEU A 372 -84.36 29.63 120.39
C LEU A 372 -84.81 29.49 121.86
N LYS A 373 -83.92 29.75 122.83
CA LYS A 373 -84.22 29.65 124.27
C LYS A 373 -85.32 30.60 124.73
N THR A 374 -85.36 31.83 124.24
CA THR A 374 -86.43 32.78 124.56
C THR A 374 -87.77 32.38 123.94
N THR A 375 -87.76 31.69 122.79
CA THR A 375 -88.98 31.18 122.16
C THR A 375 -89.47 29.89 122.83
N GLU A 376 -88.56 29.01 123.27
CA GLU A 376 -88.85 27.86 124.14
C GLU A 376 -89.47 28.32 125.47
N GLN A 377 -88.88 29.35 126.10
CA GLN A 377 -89.39 29.91 127.34
C GLN A 377 -90.77 30.58 127.16
N PHE A 378 -91.00 31.32 126.06
CA PHE A 378 -92.32 31.86 125.72
C PHE A 378 -93.38 30.76 125.52
N LEU A 379 -92.99 29.65 124.88
CA LEU A 379 -93.83 28.45 124.72
C LEU A 379 -94.17 27.81 126.06
N GLU A 380 -93.19 27.69 126.97
CA GLU A 380 -93.34 27.09 128.30
C GLU A 380 -94.26 27.94 129.20
N GLU A 381 -94.08 29.26 129.22
CA GLU A 381 -94.83 30.20 130.06
C GLU A 381 -96.31 30.37 129.64
N ASN A 382 -96.67 30.03 128.38
CA ASN A 382 -98.02 30.23 127.84
C ASN A 382 -98.81 28.93 127.55
N LYS A 383 -98.31 27.75 127.97
CA LYS A 383 -98.95 26.43 127.69
C LYS A 383 -100.43 26.33 128.06
N VAL A 384 -100.89 27.07 129.08
CA VAL A 384 -102.28 27.01 129.59
C VAL A 384 -103.18 28.11 128.98
N LYS A 385 -102.65 28.95 128.06
CA LYS A 385 -103.36 30.11 127.50
C LYS A 385 -103.45 30.13 125.96
N MET A 386 -102.64 29.34 125.26
CA MET A 386 -102.65 29.23 123.79
C MET A 386 -103.59 28.12 123.31
N LYS A 387 -104.12 28.23 122.09
CA LYS A 387 -104.82 27.09 121.46
C LYS A 387 -103.82 25.99 121.09
N PRO A 388 -104.19 24.69 121.14
CA PRO A 388 -103.28 23.60 120.76
C PRO A 388 -102.66 23.75 119.36
N GLU A 389 -103.45 24.22 118.39
CA GLU A 389 -103.03 24.47 117.00
C GLU A 389 -101.93 25.56 116.91
N GLU A 390 -102.09 26.64 117.67
CA GLU A 390 -101.15 27.77 117.68
C GLU A 390 -99.85 27.43 118.41
N LEU A 391 -99.92 26.55 119.42
CA LEU A 391 -98.78 26.04 120.18
C LEU A 391 -97.96 25.06 119.33
N ALA A 392 -98.62 24.10 118.67
CA ALA A 392 -97.98 23.17 117.73
C ALA A 392 -97.29 23.93 116.59
N ALA A 393 -97.96 24.92 115.99
CA ALA A 393 -97.40 25.74 114.93
C ALA A 393 -96.22 26.63 115.36
N LEU A 394 -96.00 26.87 116.67
CA LEU A 394 -94.76 27.51 117.17
C LEU A 394 -93.66 26.50 117.46
N GLN A 395 -93.98 25.33 118.02
CA GLN A 395 -93.01 24.25 118.24
C GLN A 395 -92.43 23.72 116.92
N GLU A 396 -93.27 23.54 115.90
CA GLU A 396 -92.84 23.17 114.55
C GLU A 396 -91.89 24.23 113.97
N LYS A 397 -92.22 25.52 114.12
CA LYS A 397 -91.40 26.63 113.61
C LYS A 397 -90.06 26.77 114.35
N LEU A 398 -89.99 26.38 115.62
CA LEU A 398 -88.77 26.29 116.43
C LEU A 398 -87.91 25.09 115.98
N GLN A 399 -88.51 23.91 115.83
CA GLN A 399 -87.81 22.68 115.44
C GLN A 399 -87.20 22.82 114.04
N GLN A 400 -87.98 23.29 113.06
CA GLN A 400 -87.49 23.58 111.72
C GLN A 400 -86.40 24.67 111.70
N ALA A 401 -86.32 25.56 112.70
CA ALA A 401 -85.24 26.54 112.78
C ALA A 401 -83.92 25.91 113.23
N LYS A 402 -83.97 24.93 114.14
CA LYS A 402 -82.81 24.11 114.56
C LYS A 402 -82.31 23.27 113.39
N GLU A 403 -83.21 22.57 112.71
CA GLU A 403 -82.91 21.76 111.52
C GLU A 403 -82.35 22.62 110.38
N GLN A 404 -82.87 23.83 110.14
CA GLN A 404 -82.33 24.75 109.13
C GLN A 404 -80.96 25.34 109.51
N TYR A 405 -80.64 25.53 110.79
CA TYR A 405 -79.29 25.90 111.21
C TYR A 405 -78.29 24.75 111.02
N GLN A 406 -78.66 23.53 111.43
CA GLN A 406 -77.82 22.34 111.26
C GLN A 406 -77.58 21.99 109.78
N ALA A 407 -78.64 21.97 108.96
CA ALA A 407 -78.52 21.71 107.52
C ALA A 407 -77.72 22.80 106.79
N LEU A 408 -77.78 24.07 107.24
CA LEU A 408 -76.91 25.12 106.72
C LEU A 408 -75.45 24.91 107.14
N GLN A 409 -75.19 24.50 108.38
CA GLN A 409 -73.84 24.23 108.87
C GLN A 409 -73.20 23.07 108.08
N GLU A 410 -73.90 21.93 107.98
CA GLU A 410 -73.44 20.78 107.20
C GLU A 410 -73.19 21.16 105.73
N ARG A 411 -74.09 21.93 105.11
CA ARG A 411 -73.95 22.38 103.71
C ARG A 411 -72.80 23.38 103.52
N ALA A 412 -72.49 24.21 104.50
CA ALA A 412 -71.32 25.08 104.49
C ALA A 412 -70.02 24.25 104.61
N GLU A 413 -70.01 23.24 105.48
CA GLU A 413 -68.86 22.33 105.66
C GLU A 413 -68.62 21.44 104.42
N THR A 414 -69.67 20.92 103.76
CA THR A 414 -69.52 20.18 102.49
C THR A 414 -69.03 21.09 101.37
N ALA A 415 -69.62 22.28 101.19
CA ALA A 415 -69.21 23.22 100.15
C ALA A 415 -67.77 23.70 100.35
N GLN A 416 -67.34 23.92 101.59
CA GLN A 416 -65.96 24.26 101.93
C GLN A 416 -64.99 23.14 101.54
N LYS A 417 -65.35 21.87 101.79
CA LYS A 417 -64.54 20.69 101.48
C LYS A 417 -64.49 20.38 99.98
N GLU A 418 -65.61 20.49 99.27
CA GLU A 418 -65.68 20.37 97.81
C GLU A 418 -64.83 21.45 97.13
N LEU A 419 -64.92 22.70 97.60
CA LEU A 419 -64.15 23.80 97.06
C LEU A 419 -62.66 23.74 97.43
N GLU A 420 -62.29 23.23 98.61
CA GLU A 420 -60.89 22.92 98.92
C GLU A 420 -60.34 21.79 98.04
N SER A 421 -61.14 20.77 97.72
CA SER A 421 -60.75 19.74 96.75
C SER A 421 -60.62 20.31 95.33
N ALA A 422 -61.50 21.22 94.91
CA ALA A 422 -61.46 21.85 93.59
C ALA A 422 -60.29 22.85 93.45
N VAL A 423 -60.01 23.64 94.50
CA VAL A 423 -58.84 24.53 94.54
C VAL A 423 -57.54 23.70 94.58
N ALA A 424 -57.49 22.61 95.34
CA ALA A 424 -56.33 21.71 95.34
C ALA A 424 -56.09 21.09 93.95
N ALA A 425 -57.14 20.62 93.27
CA ALA A 425 -57.04 20.10 91.91
C ALA A 425 -56.59 21.18 90.90
N ALA A 426 -57.13 22.40 90.98
CA ALA A 426 -56.72 23.51 90.11
C ALA A 426 -55.27 23.95 90.37
N VAL A 427 -54.84 24.04 91.64
CA VAL A 427 -53.43 24.34 91.99
C VAL A 427 -52.50 23.23 91.51
N GLN A 428 -52.89 21.96 91.63
CA GLN A 428 -52.14 20.82 91.09
C GLN A 428 -52.00 20.93 89.57
N GLN A 429 -53.10 21.20 88.85
CA GLN A 429 -53.11 21.36 87.40
C GLN A 429 -52.23 22.52 86.93
N GLU A 430 -52.31 23.71 87.55
CA GLU A 430 -51.43 24.83 87.22
C GLU A 430 -49.95 24.55 87.59
N THR A 431 -49.69 23.76 88.64
CA THR A 431 -48.32 23.31 88.99
C THR A 431 -47.78 22.30 87.96
N GLU A 432 -48.64 21.46 87.39
CA GLU A 432 -48.28 20.50 86.34
C GLU A 432 -48.05 21.21 84.99
N LYS A 433 -48.87 22.21 84.64
CA LYS A 433 -48.62 23.11 83.50
C LYS A 433 -47.30 23.87 83.64
N ALA A 434 -47.00 24.43 84.82
CA ALA A 434 -45.76 25.16 85.04
C ALA A 434 -44.52 24.28 84.80
N LYS A 435 -44.52 23.05 85.33
CA LYS A 435 -43.46 22.06 85.08
C LYS A 435 -43.39 21.63 83.62
N ALA A 436 -44.54 21.46 82.95
CA ALA A 436 -44.58 21.17 81.52
C ALA A 436 -43.99 22.33 80.69
N SER A 437 -44.14 23.58 81.12
CA SER A 437 -43.54 24.76 80.48
C SER A 437 -42.01 24.78 80.67
N GLU A 438 -41.50 24.50 81.87
CA GLU A 438 -40.05 24.36 82.13
C GLU A 438 -39.42 23.21 81.32
N GLU A 439 -40.09 22.05 81.28
CA GLU A 439 -39.66 20.90 80.46
C GLU A 439 -39.75 21.20 78.95
N LEU A 440 -40.73 21.98 78.49
CA LEU A 440 -40.83 22.43 77.09
C LEU A 440 -39.66 23.34 76.72
N GLU A 441 -39.32 24.32 77.56
CA GLU A 441 -38.22 25.24 77.29
C GLU A 441 -36.88 24.49 77.26
N ALA A 442 -36.67 23.56 78.21
CA ALA A 442 -35.48 22.71 78.23
C ALA A 442 -35.36 21.83 76.96
N ASN A 443 -36.44 21.19 76.52
CA ASN A 443 -36.48 20.40 75.28
C ASN A 443 -36.21 21.27 74.04
N ARG A 444 -36.86 22.44 73.96
CA ARG A 444 -36.64 23.41 72.88
C ARG A 444 -35.20 23.88 72.83
N ASN A 445 -34.64 24.33 73.95
CA ASN A 445 -33.25 24.80 74.02
C ASN A 445 -32.24 23.70 73.63
N LYS A 446 -32.51 22.43 73.97
CA LYS A 446 -31.68 21.30 73.53
C LYS A 446 -31.80 21.04 72.01
N ILE A 447 -33.01 21.06 71.44
CA ILE A 447 -33.22 20.93 69.98
C ILE A 447 -32.54 22.08 69.24
N ASP A 448 -32.75 23.32 69.69
CA ASP A 448 -32.16 24.54 69.11
C ASP A 448 -30.62 24.49 69.19
N SER A 449 -30.03 23.93 70.25
CA SER A 449 -28.57 23.72 70.33
C SER A 449 -28.04 22.71 69.31
N LEU A 450 -28.81 21.66 68.99
CA LEU A 450 -28.42 20.65 68.01
C LEU A 450 -28.61 21.15 66.58
N LEU A 451 -29.69 21.89 66.30
CA LEU A 451 -29.91 22.57 65.02
C LEU A 451 -28.76 23.55 64.69
N ASN A 452 -28.41 24.42 65.65
CA ASN A 452 -27.28 25.34 65.50
C ASN A 452 -25.94 24.61 65.31
N TRP A 453 -25.76 23.44 65.94
CA TRP A 453 -24.56 22.63 65.74
C TRP A 453 -24.49 22.00 64.33
N VAL A 454 -25.58 21.42 63.81
CA VAL A 454 -25.63 20.90 62.42
C VAL A 454 -25.31 22.03 61.43
N ALA A 455 -25.99 23.17 61.56
CA ALA A 455 -25.73 24.34 60.72
C ALA A 455 -24.27 24.85 60.83
N SER A 456 -23.63 24.71 62.00
CA SER A 456 -22.21 25.06 62.17
C SER A 456 -21.26 24.10 61.46
N LEU A 457 -21.62 22.82 61.29
CA LEU A 457 -20.83 21.86 60.49
C LEU A 457 -20.96 22.15 59.00
N GLU A 458 -22.17 22.40 58.52
CA GLU A 458 -22.43 22.78 57.12
C GLU A 458 -21.73 24.11 56.78
N GLN A 459 -21.59 25.01 57.75
CA GLN A 459 -20.80 26.23 57.58
C GLN A 459 -19.27 25.99 57.64
N LYS A 460 -18.77 24.94 58.31
CA LYS A 460 -17.36 24.50 58.16
C LYS A 460 -17.09 23.97 56.75
N GLU A 461 -18.07 23.34 56.09
CA GLU A 461 -17.98 22.82 54.72
C GLU A 461 -17.58 23.94 53.74
N GLY A 462 -18.30 25.07 53.78
CA GLY A 462 -18.01 26.25 52.94
C GLY A 462 -16.70 26.98 53.27
N ILE A 463 -16.22 26.93 54.52
CA ILE A 463 -14.95 27.60 54.91
C ILE A 463 -13.72 26.89 54.32
N LEU A 464 -13.85 25.61 53.93
CA LEU A 464 -12.80 24.87 53.22
C LEU A 464 -12.70 25.23 51.73
N GLU A 465 -13.65 26.00 51.16
CA GLU A 465 -13.64 26.38 49.74
C GLU A 465 -12.52 27.37 49.38
N TYR A 466 -11.96 28.11 50.34
CA TYR A 466 -11.03 29.21 50.03
C TYR A 466 -9.77 29.26 50.90
N LYS A 467 -8.69 28.63 50.42
CA LYS A 467 -7.33 28.85 50.91
C LYS A 467 -6.32 28.94 49.75
N PRO A 468 -6.02 30.14 49.24
CA PRO A 468 -5.06 30.31 48.15
C PRO A 468 -3.62 29.98 48.60
N HIS A 469 -3.08 28.88 48.11
CA HIS A 469 -1.66 28.56 48.29
C HIS A 469 -0.83 29.32 47.24
N LEU A 470 -0.31 30.49 47.64
CA LEU A 470 0.75 31.19 46.92
C LEU A 470 2.05 30.35 47.02
N PRO A 471 2.75 30.07 45.90
CA PRO A 471 4.09 29.49 45.94
C PRO A 471 5.10 30.52 46.47
N GLU A 472 5.97 30.11 47.39
CA GLU A 472 7.14 30.91 47.75
C GLU A 472 8.17 30.92 46.59
N PRO A 473 8.79 32.06 46.26
CA PRO A 473 9.78 32.14 45.19
C PRO A 473 11.15 31.60 45.66
N ALA A 474 11.42 30.32 45.41
CA ALA A 474 12.75 29.75 45.58
C ALA A 474 13.76 30.39 44.59
N ALA A 475 14.75 31.10 45.12
CA ALA A 475 15.73 31.85 44.33
C ALA A 475 16.94 30.98 43.88
N GLN A 476 17.67 31.49 42.89
CA GLN A 476 18.73 30.85 42.09
C GLN A 476 19.72 29.90 42.80
N ALA A 477 19.81 28.66 42.28
CA ALA A 477 21.04 28.02 41.76
C ALA A 477 20.65 26.70 41.07
N GLY A 478 21.24 26.23 39.96
CA GLY A 478 22.25 26.79 39.03
C GLY A 478 22.11 26.08 37.67
N ARG A 479 22.97 26.36 36.68
CA ARG A 479 22.91 25.69 35.36
C ARG A 479 23.52 24.28 35.42
N ASP A 480 22.86 23.28 34.84
CA ASP A 480 23.28 22.60 33.60
C ASP A 480 22.40 21.35 33.31
N ALA A 481 22.56 20.77 32.12
CA ALA A 481 21.90 19.58 31.57
C ALA A 481 20.40 19.69 31.19
N GLN A 482 20.00 18.88 30.20
CA GLN A 482 18.66 18.80 29.65
C GLN A 482 17.99 17.51 30.12
N ASP A 483 16.95 17.62 30.96
CA ASP A 483 15.95 16.57 31.18
C ASP A 483 14.63 17.22 31.61
N ALA A 484 13.49 16.64 31.21
CA ALA A 484 12.16 17.26 31.38
C ALA A 484 11.46 16.80 32.68
N PRO A 485 11.11 17.71 33.61
CA PRO A 485 10.61 17.34 34.95
C PRO A 485 9.07 17.15 35.04
N ASP A 486 8.44 16.50 34.07
CA ASP A 486 6.96 16.35 33.98
C ASP A 486 6.34 15.24 34.85
N GLY A 487 7.09 14.69 35.81
CA GLY A 487 6.62 13.59 36.67
C GLY A 487 5.62 14.01 37.76
N HIS A 488 5.85 15.14 38.43
CA HIS A 488 5.32 15.37 39.78
C HIS A 488 3.87 15.92 39.87
N GLY A 489 3.24 16.27 38.75
CA GLY A 489 1.89 16.82 38.74
C GLY A 489 0.80 15.83 39.20
N GLY A 490 0.98 14.54 38.93
CA GLY A 490 0.02 13.49 39.32
C GLY A 490 -0.01 13.22 40.82
N ASP A 491 1.17 12.97 41.40
CA ASP A 491 1.31 12.61 42.82
C ASP A 491 0.85 13.73 43.75
N SER A 492 1.09 15.00 43.37
CA SER A 492 0.62 16.15 44.15
C SER A 492 -0.90 16.24 44.22
N ILE A 493 -1.62 15.90 43.14
CA ILE A 493 -3.09 15.91 43.11
C ILE A 493 -3.65 14.69 43.84
N ALA A 494 -3.03 13.51 43.70
CA ALA A 494 -3.40 12.32 44.46
C ALA A 494 -3.28 12.56 45.98
N LYS A 495 -2.25 13.30 46.42
CA LYS A 495 -2.07 13.70 47.82
C LYS A 495 -3.11 14.73 48.29
N GLU A 496 -3.42 15.76 47.49
CA GLU A 496 -4.46 16.74 47.83
C GLU A 496 -5.86 16.09 47.93
N LEU A 497 -6.12 15.06 47.10
CA LEU A 497 -7.36 14.28 47.14
C LEU A 497 -7.44 13.36 48.38
N GLU A 498 -6.33 12.76 48.81
CA GLU A 498 -6.26 11.98 50.06
C GLU A 498 -6.50 12.88 51.29
N GLU A 499 -5.95 14.10 51.29
CA GLU A 499 -6.18 15.10 52.35
C GLU A 499 -7.66 15.55 52.40
N GLN A 500 -8.33 15.67 51.24
CA GLN A 500 -9.77 15.94 51.18
C GLN A 500 -10.61 14.75 51.66
N TYR A 501 -10.24 13.52 51.30
CA TYR A 501 -10.92 12.29 51.75
C TYR A 501 -10.90 12.16 53.29
N GLU A 502 -9.73 12.28 53.92
CA GLU A 502 -9.62 12.20 55.38
C GLU A 502 -10.34 13.36 56.09
N GLY A 503 -10.40 14.55 55.46
CA GLY A 503 -11.20 15.68 55.96
C GLY A 503 -12.70 15.39 56.00
N LEU A 504 -13.29 14.95 54.87
CA LEU A 504 -14.71 14.59 54.77
C LEU A 504 -15.07 13.39 55.66
N LYS A 505 -14.17 12.40 55.75
CA LYS A 505 -14.30 11.24 56.63
C LYS A 505 -14.33 11.66 58.10
N GLY A 506 -13.50 12.61 58.50
CA GLY A 506 -13.53 13.21 59.84
C GLY A 506 -14.86 13.91 60.15
N GLN A 507 -15.38 14.71 59.21
CA GLN A 507 -16.69 15.38 59.36
C GLN A 507 -17.86 14.38 59.44
N HIS A 508 -17.84 13.33 58.61
CA HIS A 508 -18.83 12.25 58.66
C HIS A 508 -18.80 11.53 60.01
N GLN A 509 -17.61 11.33 60.59
CA GLN A 509 -17.46 10.74 61.90
C GLN A 509 -17.86 11.69 63.05
N GLU A 510 -17.71 13.01 62.88
CA GLU A 510 -18.27 14.04 63.79
C GLU A 510 -19.81 13.97 63.79
N LEU A 511 -20.45 13.86 62.61
CA LEU A 511 -21.90 13.65 62.46
C LEU A 511 -22.38 12.36 63.15
N LEU A 512 -21.74 11.22 62.87
CA LEU A 512 -22.08 9.95 63.51
C LEU A 512 -21.90 9.98 65.04
N SER A 513 -20.94 10.74 65.56
CA SER A 513 -20.72 10.85 67.01
C SER A 513 -21.90 11.49 67.77
N GLN A 514 -22.66 12.38 67.13
CA GLN A 514 -23.84 13.02 67.69
C GLN A 514 -25.15 12.30 67.37
N GLN A 515 -25.12 11.21 66.58
CA GLN A 515 -26.31 10.42 66.25
C GLN A 515 -27.10 10.00 67.51
N GLN A 516 -26.40 9.55 68.55
CA GLN A 516 -27.04 9.12 69.81
C GLN A 516 -27.67 10.30 70.56
N ASP A 517 -27.03 11.47 70.59
CA ASP A 517 -27.55 12.67 71.26
C ASP A 517 -28.79 13.24 70.53
N ILE A 518 -28.82 13.17 69.20
CA ILE A 518 -29.96 13.58 68.37
C ILE A 518 -31.13 12.59 68.51
N ILE A 519 -30.86 11.28 68.58
CA ILE A 519 -31.86 10.25 68.89
C ILE A 519 -32.43 10.47 70.30
N LEU A 520 -31.59 10.72 71.30
CA LEU A 520 -32.04 10.94 72.68
C LEU A 520 -32.85 12.23 72.82
N ALA A 521 -32.39 13.36 72.26
CA ALA A 521 -33.16 14.61 72.28
C ALA A 521 -34.52 14.45 71.58
N THR A 522 -34.55 13.74 70.45
CA THR A 522 -35.78 13.38 69.75
C THR A 522 -36.72 12.53 70.60
N GLN A 523 -36.20 11.49 71.27
CA GLN A 523 -37.00 10.59 72.11
C GLN A 523 -37.51 11.26 73.38
N VAL A 524 -36.71 12.10 74.03
CA VAL A 524 -37.11 12.84 75.24
C VAL A 524 -38.20 13.85 74.91
N ALA A 525 -38.03 14.65 73.85
CA ALA A 525 -39.04 15.64 73.44
C ALA A 525 -40.33 14.98 72.89
N GLN A 526 -40.24 13.84 72.20
CA GLN A 526 -41.42 13.06 71.80
C GLN A 526 -42.13 12.47 73.04
N ALA A 527 -41.40 11.83 73.95
CA ALA A 527 -41.99 11.27 75.17
C ALA A 527 -42.54 12.36 76.11
N PHE A 528 -42.03 13.59 76.03
CA PHE A 528 -42.58 14.77 76.66
C PHE A 528 -43.92 15.18 75.99
N LEU A 529 -43.97 15.30 74.67
CA LEU A 529 -45.23 15.55 73.93
C LEU A 529 -46.29 14.48 74.22
N ASP A 530 -45.90 13.20 74.25
CA ASP A 530 -46.81 12.07 74.51
C ASP A 530 -47.38 12.07 75.95
N LYS A 531 -46.61 12.57 76.94
CA LYS A 531 -47.01 12.59 78.35
C LYS A 531 -47.68 13.90 78.79
N GLN A 532 -47.14 15.03 78.36
CA GLN A 532 -47.51 16.38 78.82
C GLN A 532 -48.23 17.22 77.75
N GLY A 533 -48.37 16.74 76.51
CA GLY A 533 -49.01 17.48 75.41
C GLY A 533 -50.49 17.83 75.61
N HIS A 534 -51.12 17.34 76.69
CA HIS A 534 -52.47 17.74 77.12
C HIS A 534 -52.49 18.94 78.09
N ASN A 535 -51.33 19.34 78.61
CA ASN A 535 -51.14 20.50 79.49
C ASN A 535 -50.55 21.73 78.77
N LEU A 536 -50.24 21.61 77.47
CA LEU A 536 -49.69 22.66 76.61
C LEU A 536 -50.77 23.33 75.76
N THR A 537 -50.48 24.51 75.22
CA THR A 537 -51.28 25.07 74.12
C THR A 537 -51.05 24.29 72.81
N PRO A 538 -52.02 24.23 71.88
CA PRO A 538 -51.80 23.58 70.59
C PRO A 538 -50.70 24.28 69.78
N GLU A 539 -50.54 25.59 69.92
CA GLU A 539 -49.47 26.36 69.27
C GLU A 539 -48.07 25.96 69.75
N GLU A 540 -47.86 25.81 71.07
CA GLU A 540 -46.59 25.34 71.63
C GLU A 540 -46.26 23.90 71.23
N ARG A 541 -47.28 23.03 71.25
CA ARG A 541 -47.17 21.63 70.85
C ARG A 541 -46.74 21.51 69.38
N ASP A 542 -47.41 22.24 68.50
CA ASP A 542 -47.15 22.20 67.06
C ASP A 542 -45.81 22.87 66.71
N ALA A 543 -45.40 23.90 67.45
CA ALA A 543 -44.07 24.51 67.31
C ALA A 543 -42.94 23.54 67.71
N LEU A 544 -43.07 22.84 68.84
CA LEU A 544 -42.07 21.84 69.28
C LEU A 544 -42.04 20.64 68.32
N GLN A 545 -43.20 20.19 67.83
CA GLN A 545 -43.30 19.15 66.81
C GLN A 545 -42.68 19.59 65.47
N GLY A 546 -42.82 20.87 65.10
CA GLY A 546 -42.17 21.48 63.94
C GLY A 546 -40.64 21.48 64.06
N ARG A 547 -40.09 21.91 65.20
CA ARG A 547 -38.63 21.88 65.46
C ARG A 547 -38.07 20.45 65.50
N LEU A 548 -38.86 19.48 65.96
CA LEU A 548 -38.51 18.06 65.89
C LEU A 548 -38.52 17.50 64.46
N ALA A 549 -39.37 18.01 63.58
CA ALA A 549 -39.30 17.67 62.15
C ALA A 549 -38.07 18.31 61.49
N GLU A 550 -37.83 19.60 61.77
CA GLU A 550 -36.67 20.37 61.32
C GLU A 550 -35.34 19.67 61.68
N LEU A 551 -35.15 19.25 62.94
CA LEU A 551 -33.92 18.58 63.38
C LEU A 551 -33.73 17.21 62.71
N LYS A 552 -34.80 16.43 62.51
CA LYS A 552 -34.74 15.14 61.82
C LYS A 552 -34.38 15.30 60.34
N ASP A 553 -34.98 16.27 59.68
CA ASP A 553 -34.83 16.52 58.25
C ASP A 553 -33.45 17.12 57.92
N GLN A 554 -33.01 18.13 58.69
CA GLN A 554 -31.67 18.70 58.55
C GLN A 554 -30.58 17.68 58.86
N TYR A 555 -30.62 16.99 60.00
CA TYR A 555 -29.61 15.98 60.33
C TYR A 555 -29.61 14.80 59.33
N GLY A 556 -30.79 14.34 58.90
CA GLY A 556 -30.92 13.28 57.89
C GLY A 556 -30.34 13.69 56.54
N SER A 557 -30.61 14.92 56.11
CA SER A 557 -30.07 15.49 54.87
C SER A 557 -28.56 15.69 54.93
N SER A 558 -28.06 16.25 56.04
CA SER A 558 -26.63 16.49 56.29
C SER A 558 -25.82 15.18 56.32
N LEU A 559 -26.33 14.16 57.02
CA LEU A 559 -25.73 12.83 57.08
C LEU A 559 -25.72 12.15 55.70
N SER A 560 -26.83 12.21 54.95
CA SER A 560 -26.97 11.65 53.61
C SER A 560 -26.05 12.32 52.58
N ARG A 561 -25.96 13.66 52.63
CA ARG A 561 -25.02 14.48 51.83
C ARG A 561 -23.58 14.08 52.13
N SER A 562 -23.20 14.08 53.41
CA SER A 562 -21.85 13.70 53.86
C SER A 562 -21.48 12.27 53.45
N GLU A 563 -22.38 11.30 53.59
CA GLU A 563 -22.16 9.91 53.17
C GLU A 563 -21.99 9.79 51.65
N THR A 564 -22.73 10.59 50.88
CA THR A 564 -22.67 10.61 49.40
C THR A 564 -21.38 11.25 48.89
N GLN A 565 -21.01 12.42 49.42
CA GLN A 565 -19.76 13.12 49.11
C GLN A 565 -18.54 12.25 49.45
N LEU A 566 -18.54 11.60 50.63
CA LEU A 566 -17.46 10.73 51.06
C LEU A 566 -17.27 9.54 50.09
N LYS A 567 -18.36 8.92 49.62
CA LYS A 567 -18.30 7.84 48.61
C LYS A 567 -17.75 8.35 47.27
N GLN A 568 -18.27 9.47 46.76
CA GLN A 568 -17.81 10.04 45.48
C GLN A 568 -16.32 10.40 45.50
N VAL A 569 -15.85 11.03 46.57
CA VAL A 569 -14.44 11.39 46.74
C VAL A 569 -13.57 10.13 46.92
N GLN A 570 -14.07 9.09 47.58
CA GLN A 570 -13.37 7.80 47.66
C GLN A 570 -13.27 7.10 46.29
N GLU A 571 -14.36 7.02 45.53
CA GLU A 571 -14.38 6.41 44.19
C GLU A 571 -13.45 7.14 43.23
N LEU A 572 -13.45 8.49 43.27
CA LEU A 572 -12.51 9.33 42.53
C LEU A 572 -11.06 9.07 42.92
N ARG A 573 -10.76 8.94 44.22
CA ARG A 573 -9.42 8.61 44.72
C ARG A 573 -8.96 7.23 44.26
N ASP A 574 -9.80 6.22 44.45
CA ASP A 574 -9.45 4.83 44.20
C ASP A 574 -9.23 4.58 42.69
N GLU A 575 -10.04 5.18 41.80
CA GLU A 575 -9.78 5.14 40.36
C GLU A 575 -8.63 6.05 39.91
N LEU A 576 -8.34 7.19 40.59
CA LEU A 576 -7.17 8.02 40.27
C LEU A 576 -5.86 7.32 40.64
N GLN A 577 -5.76 6.76 41.84
CA GLN A 577 -4.59 5.99 42.28
C GLN A 577 -4.36 4.77 41.38
N LYS A 578 -5.44 4.17 40.85
CA LYS A 578 -5.36 3.10 39.86
C LYS A 578 -4.93 3.61 38.48
N PHE A 579 -5.51 4.71 37.98
CA PHE A 579 -5.07 5.31 36.71
C PHE A 579 -3.58 5.69 36.73
N LEU A 580 -3.09 6.31 37.80
CA LEU A 580 -1.67 6.69 37.91
C LEU A 580 -0.73 5.47 37.91
N ARG A 581 -1.17 4.34 38.48
CA ARG A 581 -0.44 3.06 38.42
C ARG A 581 -0.45 2.47 37.01
N ASP A 582 -1.64 2.27 36.44
CA ASP A 582 -1.84 1.69 35.11
C ASP A 582 -1.11 2.55 34.04
N HIS A 583 -1.13 3.88 34.18
CA HIS A 583 -0.40 4.83 33.35
C HIS A 583 1.12 4.72 33.54
N GLY A 584 1.61 4.69 34.80
CA GLY A 584 3.04 4.61 35.10
C GLY A 584 3.71 3.33 34.60
N GLU A 585 3.02 2.19 34.70
CA GLU A 585 3.48 0.91 34.12
C GLU A 585 3.59 0.99 32.58
N PHE A 586 2.62 1.61 31.92
CA PHE A 586 2.63 1.82 30.47
C PHE A 586 3.66 2.88 30.03
N GLU A 587 3.87 3.95 30.82
CA GLU A 587 4.87 4.99 30.57
C GLU A 587 6.30 4.44 30.68
N ALA A 588 6.54 3.52 31.63
CA ALA A 588 7.81 2.81 31.76
C ALA A 588 8.09 1.88 30.56
N TRP A 589 7.07 1.12 30.11
CA TRP A 589 7.20 0.32 28.88
C TRP A 589 7.45 1.20 27.64
N LEU A 590 6.70 2.32 27.49
CA LEU A 590 6.91 3.25 26.37
C LEU A 590 8.35 3.77 26.31
N LYS A 591 8.91 4.17 27.46
CA LYS A 591 10.30 4.64 27.56
C LYS A 591 11.31 3.56 27.15
N GLN A 592 11.12 2.31 27.56
CA GLN A 592 11.99 1.20 27.14
C GLN A 592 11.84 0.91 25.64
N ALA A 593 10.62 0.85 25.12
CA ALA A 593 10.35 0.57 23.71
C ALA A 593 10.87 1.68 22.77
N GLU A 594 10.80 2.95 23.20
CA GLU A 594 11.45 4.08 22.51
C GLU A 594 12.97 3.91 22.46
N GLN A 595 13.61 3.53 23.58
CA GLN A 595 15.06 3.27 23.64
C GLN A 595 15.49 2.05 22.81
N ASP A 596 14.72 0.96 22.84
CA ASP A 596 14.99 -0.25 22.06
C ASP A 596 14.95 0.03 20.56
N LEU A 597 13.98 0.85 20.12
CA LEU A 597 13.85 1.29 18.74
C LEU A 597 15.00 2.25 18.34
N GLU A 598 15.42 3.16 19.23
CA GLU A 598 16.62 3.98 18.99
C GLU A 598 17.90 3.15 18.91
N GLY A 599 18.03 2.08 19.70
CA GLY A 599 19.12 1.13 19.60
C GLY A 599 19.13 0.38 18.26
N MET A 600 17.96 0.08 17.70
CA MET A 600 17.84 -0.56 16.38
C MET A 600 18.30 0.34 15.21
N TYR A 601 18.22 1.67 15.35
CA TYR A 601 18.75 2.60 14.35
C TYR A 601 20.29 2.69 14.34
N ARG A 602 21.00 2.10 15.32
CA ARG A 602 22.48 2.11 15.43
C ARG A 602 23.15 0.77 15.09
N GLY A 603 22.41 -0.15 14.44
CA GLY A 603 22.94 -1.46 14.02
C GLY A 603 23.85 -1.38 12.79
N ASP A 604 24.64 -2.43 12.57
CA ASP A 604 25.56 -2.53 11.43
C ASP A 604 24.84 -2.58 10.07
N SER A 605 25.49 -2.01 9.06
CA SER A 605 24.96 -1.80 7.71
C SER A 605 25.08 -3.00 6.75
N ASP A 606 25.61 -4.15 7.20
CA ASP A 606 25.82 -5.31 6.33
C ASP A 606 24.52 -6.13 6.10
N SER A 607 24.45 -6.83 4.98
CA SER A 607 23.24 -7.57 4.56
C SER A 607 22.79 -8.64 5.58
N ALA A 608 23.70 -9.26 6.32
CA ALA A 608 23.36 -10.31 7.28
C ALA A 608 22.85 -9.71 8.61
N SER A 609 23.50 -8.66 9.12
CA SER A 609 23.02 -7.92 10.29
C SER A 609 21.67 -7.26 10.02
N LEU A 610 21.47 -6.68 8.83
CA LEU A 610 20.18 -6.10 8.42
C LEU A 610 19.06 -7.16 8.36
N GLN A 611 19.34 -8.41 7.94
CA GLN A 611 18.37 -9.51 7.99
C GLN A 611 17.99 -9.88 9.43
N GLN A 612 18.96 -9.97 10.34
CA GLN A 612 18.66 -10.21 11.77
C GLN A 612 17.92 -9.03 12.41
N LEU A 613 18.25 -7.80 12.01
CA LEU A 613 17.57 -6.59 12.46
C LEU A 613 16.12 -6.53 11.98
N LEU A 614 15.81 -6.98 10.76
CA LEU A 614 14.43 -7.12 10.29
C LEU A 614 13.65 -8.19 11.10
N LEU A 615 14.27 -9.33 11.44
CA LEU A 615 13.64 -10.33 12.31
C LEU A 615 13.36 -9.77 13.72
N ARG A 616 14.32 -9.05 14.30
CA ARG A 616 14.13 -8.33 15.57
C ARG A 616 13.01 -7.29 15.45
N GLN A 617 13.00 -6.49 14.38
CA GLN A 617 11.96 -5.50 14.10
C GLN A 617 10.58 -6.13 13.99
N GLY A 618 10.45 -7.29 13.34
CA GLY A 618 9.21 -8.05 13.28
C GLY A 618 8.69 -8.35 14.68
N SER A 619 9.49 -9.00 15.52
CA SER A 619 9.11 -9.34 16.90
C SER A 619 8.75 -8.12 17.76
N PHE A 620 9.53 -7.04 17.67
CA PHE A 620 9.28 -5.78 18.38
C PHE A 620 8.00 -5.09 17.88
N SER A 621 7.70 -5.17 16.57
CA SER A 621 6.46 -4.62 16.02
C SER A 621 5.21 -5.38 16.50
N GLU A 622 5.32 -6.69 16.71
CA GLU A 622 4.23 -7.49 17.30
C GLU A 622 4.00 -7.14 18.77
N ASP A 623 5.08 -6.90 19.54
CA ASP A 623 5.01 -6.44 20.93
C ASP A 623 4.30 -5.09 21.06
N VAL A 624 4.75 -4.08 20.29
CA VAL A 624 4.11 -2.75 20.21
C VAL A 624 2.64 -2.86 19.79
N ILE A 625 2.30 -3.73 18.82
CA ILE A 625 0.91 -3.98 18.43
C ILE A 625 0.10 -4.65 19.56
N SER A 626 0.71 -5.46 20.41
CA SER A 626 0.06 -6.07 21.57
C SER A 626 -0.30 -5.02 22.63
N HIS A 627 0.62 -4.09 22.91
CA HIS A 627 0.47 -3.00 23.87
C HIS A 627 -0.50 -1.89 23.43
N LYS A 628 -0.97 -1.91 22.18
CA LYS A 628 -2.22 -1.23 21.77
C LYS A 628 -3.43 -1.64 22.62
N GLY A 629 -3.39 -2.84 23.20
CA GLY A 629 -4.35 -3.29 24.19
C GLY A 629 -4.24 -2.49 25.49
N ASP A 630 -3.03 -2.33 26.03
CA ASP A 630 -2.77 -1.64 27.30
C ASP A 630 -3.06 -0.15 27.24
N LEU A 631 -2.70 0.54 26.15
CA LEU A 631 -3.11 1.93 25.92
C LEU A 631 -4.63 2.10 26.11
N ARG A 632 -5.45 1.16 25.62
CA ARG A 632 -6.91 1.19 25.81
C ARG A 632 -7.33 0.94 27.26
N PHE A 633 -6.63 0.11 28.03
CA PHE A 633 -6.92 -0.05 29.46
C PHE A 633 -6.59 1.23 30.24
N VAL A 634 -5.44 1.87 29.94
CA VAL A 634 -5.06 3.17 30.50
C VAL A 634 -6.08 4.25 30.12
N THR A 635 -6.51 4.33 28.86
CA THR A 635 -7.60 5.23 28.41
C THR A 635 -8.91 4.97 29.16
N MET A 636 -9.31 3.70 29.33
CA MET A 636 -10.53 3.36 30.07
C MET A 636 -10.42 3.69 31.57
N SER A 637 -9.25 3.52 32.19
CA SER A 637 -9.04 3.92 33.59
C SER A 637 -9.04 5.44 33.75
N GLY A 638 -8.42 6.18 32.82
CA GLY A 638 -8.49 7.64 32.82
C GLY A 638 -9.91 8.16 32.58
N GLN A 639 -10.68 7.54 31.70
CA GLN A 639 -12.09 7.89 31.50
C GLN A 639 -12.91 7.67 32.79
N LYS A 640 -12.68 6.57 33.52
CA LYS A 640 -13.33 6.32 34.83
C LYS A 640 -13.03 7.43 35.84
N VAL A 641 -11.82 7.99 35.84
CA VAL A 641 -11.47 9.15 36.70
C VAL A 641 -12.23 10.41 36.26
N LEU A 642 -12.37 10.65 34.95
CA LEU A 642 -13.16 11.77 34.43
C LEU A 642 -14.65 11.63 34.76
N ASP A 643 -15.20 10.42 34.65
CA ASP A 643 -16.60 10.12 34.99
C ASP A 643 -16.85 10.30 36.50
N ALA A 644 -15.95 9.80 37.35
CA ALA A 644 -16.01 9.96 38.80
C ALA A 644 -15.82 11.43 39.24
N GLU A 645 -14.96 12.19 38.56
CA GLU A 645 -14.78 13.62 38.82
C GLU A 645 -16.02 14.43 38.42
N GLY A 646 -16.71 14.05 37.34
CA GLY A 646 -18.01 14.59 36.98
C GLY A 646 -19.05 14.35 38.08
N ALA A 647 -19.19 13.09 38.52
CA ALA A 647 -20.12 12.72 39.59
C ALA A 647 -19.82 13.43 40.92
N ALA A 648 -18.55 13.58 41.27
CA ALA A 648 -18.12 14.30 42.48
C ALA A 648 -18.41 15.82 42.39
N LYS A 649 -18.23 16.43 41.21
CA LYS A 649 -18.57 17.85 40.97
C LYS A 649 -20.07 18.10 41.08
N ASP A 650 -20.89 17.22 40.52
CA ASP A 650 -22.36 17.31 40.64
C ASP A 650 -22.84 17.08 42.08
N GLY A 651 -22.06 16.35 42.90
CA GLY A 651 -22.26 16.20 44.35
C GLY A 651 -21.70 17.34 45.22
N GLY A 652 -21.17 18.40 44.61
CA GLY A 652 -20.62 19.57 45.32
C GLY A 652 -19.21 19.39 45.88
N ALA A 653 -18.45 18.37 45.46
CA ALA A 653 -17.04 18.25 45.84
C ALA A 653 -16.17 19.30 45.12
N ARG A 654 -15.04 19.66 45.76
CA ARG A 654 -14.15 20.73 45.30
C ARG A 654 -13.64 20.48 43.86
N PRO A 655 -13.68 21.48 42.95
CA PRO A 655 -13.16 21.34 41.60
C PRO A 655 -11.65 21.07 41.56
N LEU A 656 -11.27 19.80 41.42
CA LEU A 656 -9.89 19.35 41.25
C LEU A 656 -9.39 19.53 39.82
N THR A 657 -8.06 19.65 39.68
CA THR A 657 -7.31 19.68 38.42
C THR A 657 -6.94 18.28 37.89
N SER A 658 -7.36 17.21 38.60
CA SER A 658 -7.14 15.81 38.24
C SER A 658 -7.50 15.54 36.77
N GLY A 659 -8.71 15.86 36.34
CA GLY A 659 -9.20 15.60 34.99
C GLY A 659 -8.46 16.37 33.88
N SER A 660 -7.76 17.46 34.18
CA SER A 660 -6.82 18.09 33.23
C SER A 660 -5.51 17.29 33.12
N VAL A 661 -4.95 16.83 34.24
CA VAL A 661 -3.72 16.02 34.26
C VAL A 661 -3.96 14.63 33.66
N VAL A 662 -5.10 14.00 33.94
CA VAL A 662 -5.51 12.72 33.32
C VAL A 662 -5.61 12.87 31.80
N ARG A 663 -6.29 13.91 31.29
CA ARG A 663 -6.37 14.16 29.84
C ARG A 663 -5.01 14.40 29.21
N SER A 664 -4.16 15.23 29.84
CA SER A 664 -2.79 15.50 29.35
C SER A 664 -1.92 14.24 29.32
N LYS A 665 -1.92 13.42 30.39
CA LYS A 665 -1.18 12.15 30.44
C LYS A 665 -1.71 11.10 29.46
N LEU A 666 -3.02 11.06 29.22
CA LEU A 666 -3.62 10.22 28.16
C LEU A 666 -3.23 10.68 26.76
N GLU A 667 -3.18 12.00 26.54
CA GLU A 667 -2.78 12.58 25.26
C GLU A 667 -1.30 12.30 24.95
N ASP A 668 -0.37 12.56 25.88
CA ASP A 668 1.06 12.20 25.72
C ASP A 668 1.23 10.71 25.41
N ALA A 669 0.65 9.83 26.26
CA ALA A 669 0.75 8.39 26.07
C ALA A 669 0.19 7.92 24.72
N THR A 670 -0.89 8.55 24.23
CA THR A 670 -1.47 8.26 22.92
C THR A 670 -0.60 8.77 21.77
N GLN A 671 -0.07 10.00 21.87
CA GLN A 671 0.81 10.59 20.87
C GLN A 671 2.13 9.81 20.76
N ARG A 672 2.77 9.49 21.89
CA ARG A 672 4.01 8.71 21.95
C ARG A 672 3.85 7.27 21.48
N TYR A 673 2.82 6.55 21.93
CA TYR A 673 2.49 5.23 21.38
C TYR A 673 2.30 5.29 19.85
N THR A 674 1.59 6.30 19.35
CA THR A 674 1.33 6.46 17.91
C THR A 674 2.61 6.79 17.14
N ALA A 675 3.47 7.64 17.69
CA ALA A 675 4.78 7.96 17.13
C ALA A 675 5.72 6.74 17.12
N LEU A 676 5.78 5.99 18.23
CA LEU A 676 6.55 4.74 18.38
C LEU A 676 6.09 3.71 17.33
N HIS A 677 4.79 3.43 17.25
CA HIS A 677 4.22 2.51 16.28
C HIS A 677 4.49 2.95 14.82
N THR A 678 4.42 4.27 14.55
CA THR A 678 4.71 4.84 13.23
C THR A 678 6.20 4.77 12.87
N LYS A 679 7.12 5.03 13.83
CA LYS A 679 8.57 4.87 13.62
C LYS A 679 8.92 3.39 13.42
N CYS A 680 8.39 2.50 14.24
CA CYS A 680 8.60 1.05 14.18
C CYS A 680 8.15 0.46 12.85
N THR A 681 6.94 0.80 12.37
CA THR A 681 6.43 0.34 11.06
C THR A 681 7.22 0.91 9.89
N LYS A 682 7.62 2.20 9.95
CA LYS A 682 8.54 2.79 8.97
C LYS A 682 9.90 2.09 8.92
N LEU A 683 10.48 1.73 10.07
CA LEU A 683 11.74 0.98 10.12
C LEU A 683 11.58 -0.41 9.48
N GLY A 684 10.47 -1.11 9.75
CA GLY A 684 10.18 -2.40 9.10
C GLY A 684 10.07 -2.29 7.57
N SER A 685 9.38 -1.26 7.08
CA SER A 685 9.29 -1.02 5.62
C SER A 685 10.63 -0.59 5.01
N HIS A 686 11.43 0.21 5.73
CA HIS A 686 12.77 0.62 5.32
C HIS A 686 13.70 -0.57 5.19
N LEU A 687 13.82 -1.40 6.24
CA LEU A 687 14.63 -2.62 6.26
C LEU A 687 14.20 -3.61 5.17
N SER A 688 12.88 -3.81 4.98
CA SER A 688 12.36 -4.69 3.92
C SER A 688 12.71 -4.18 2.52
N THR A 689 12.65 -2.87 2.31
CA THR A 689 13.00 -2.23 1.02
C THR A 689 14.51 -2.32 0.78
N LEU A 690 15.32 -1.94 1.78
CA LEU A 690 16.77 -1.98 1.77
C LEU A 690 17.30 -3.40 1.47
N LEU A 691 16.76 -4.41 2.14
CA LEU A 691 17.09 -5.82 1.88
C LEU A 691 16.62 -6.29 0.50
N GLY A 692 15.49 -5.79 -0.01
CA GLY A 692 15.04 -6.05 -1.38
C GLY A 692 16.02 -5.52 -2.43
N TYR A 693 16.56 -4.31 -2.24
CA TYR A 693 17.60 -3.76 -3.12
C TYR A 693 18.96 -4.46 -2.94
N TYR A 694 19.35 -4.81 -1.71
CA TYR A 694 20.54 -5.64 -1.44
C TYR A 694 20.47 -6.98 -2.17
N LYS A 695 19.31 -7.66 -2.13
CA LYS A 695 19.12 -8.92 -2.85
C LYS A 695 19.23 -8.73 -4.36
N GLN A 696 18.58 -7.71 -4.94
CA GLN A 696 18.71 -7.42 -6.37
C GLN A 696 20.16 -7.12 -6.79
N PHE A 697 20.91 -6.39 -5.98
CA PHE A 697 22.33 -6.14 -6.19
C PHE A 697 23.15 -7.44 -6.11
N GLN A 698 22.93 -8.26 -5.08
CA GLN A 698 23.67 -9.48 -4.82
C GLN A 698 23.38 -10.58 -5.86
N ASP A 699 22.11 -10.82 -6.22
CA ASP A 699 21.71 -11.81 -7.23
C ASP A 699 22.39 -11.53 -8.59
N VAL A 700 22.49 -10.25 -8.99
CA VAL A 700 23.18 -9.84 -10.22
C VAL A 700 24.71 -9.91 -10.05
N ALA A 701 25.25 -9.52 -8.90
CA ALA A 701 26.69 -9.54 -8.63
C ALA A 701 27.26 -10.97 -8.59
N GLU A 702 26.54 -11.93 -8.02
CA GLU A 702 26.96 -13.34 -7.93
C GLU A 702 26.87 -14.04 -9.29
N SER A 703 25.82 -13.77 -10.06
CA SER A 703 25.69 -14.21 -11.45
C SER A 703 26.88 -13.71 -12.31
N LEU A 704 27.16 -12.40 -12.25
CA LEU A 704 28.30 -11.80 -12.96
C LEU A 704 29.65 -12.34 -12.48
N LYS A 705 29.87 -12.51 -11.16
CA LYS A 705 31.11 -13.09 -10.63
C LYS A 705 31.35 -14.51 -11.16
N THR A 706 30.29 -15.31 -11.28
CA THR A 706 30.38 -16.69 -11.78
C THR A 706 30.76 -16.71 -13.27
N TRP A 707 30.00 -16.00 -14.11
CA TRP A 707 30.28 -15.91 -15.55
C TRP A 707 31.64 -15.25 -15.86
N LEU A 708 32.07 -14.26 -15.07
CA LEU A 708 33.40 -13.65 -15.23
C LEU A 708 34.52 -14.65 -14.96
N GLN A 709 34.42 -15.51 -13.94
CA GLN A 709 35.44 -16.53 -13.66
C GLN A 709 35.56 -17.56 -14.79
N GLU A 710 34.42 -17.97 -15.37
CA GLU A 710 34.39 -18.86 -16.54
C GLU A 710 34.97 -18.17 -17.79
N SER A 711 34.66 -16.88 -17.98
CA SER A 711 35.15 -16.05 -19.09
C SER A 711 36.63 -15.71 -18.99
N GLU A 712 37.17 -15.43 -17.79
CA GLU A 712 38.61 -15.28 -17.55
C GLU A 712 39.36 -16.57 -17.94
N ALA A 713 38.83 -17.73 -17.56
CA ALA A 713 39.40 -19.03 -17.93
C ALA A 713 39.27 -19.36 -19.42
N ALA A 714 38.27 -18.81 -20.13
CA ALA A 714 38.08 -19.01 -21.57
C ALA A 714 38.95 -18.05 -22.41
N VAL A 715 38.91 -16.75 -22.13
CA VAL A 715 39.78 -15.74 -22.77
C VAL A 715 41.25 -16.06 -22.51
N GLY A 716 41.61 -16.47 -21.29
CA GLY A 716 42.98 -16.90 -20.95
C GLY A 716 43.50 -18.05 -21.83
N LYS A 717 42.64 -18.98 -22.26
CA LYS A 717 42.99 -20.03 -23.23
C LYS A 717 43.20 -19.46 -24.62
N LEU A 718 42.28 -18.64 -25.14
CA LEU A 718 42.40 -18.03 -26.47
C LEU A 718 43.62 -17.11 -26.59
N VAL A 719 43.95 -16.34 -25.55
CA VAL A 719 45.15 -15.48 -25.51
C VAL A 719 46.43 -16.31 -25.43
N SER A 720 46.38 -17.50 -24.80
CA SER A 720 47.50 -18.45 -24.78
C SER A 720 47.63 -19.27 -26.07
N GLU A 721 46.58 -19.38 -26.88
CA GLU A 721 46.60 -20.11 -28.14
C GLU A 721 47.51 -19.41 -29.16
N THR A 722 48.44 -20.16 -29.76
CA THR A 722 49.38 -19.60 -30.74
C THR A 722 48.64 -19.12 -32.00
N VAL A 723 48.98 -17.92 -32.46
CA VAL A 723 48.53 -17.38 -33.75
C VAL A 723 49.08 -18.26 -34.87
N SER A 724 48.22 -18.93 -35.63
CA SER A 724 48.68 -19.69 -36.80
C SER A 724 49.03 -18.76 -37.96
N SER A 725 49.83 -19.24 -38.91
CA SER A 725 50.07 -18.54 -40.18
C SER A 725 49.26 -19.08 -41.37
N ASP A 726 48.40 -20.08 -41.16
CA ASP A 726 47.46 -20.54 -42.18
C ASP A 726 46.19 -19.67 -42.13
N PRO A 727 45.73 -19.07 -43.24
CA PRO A 727 44.61 -18.14 -43.23
C PRO A 727 43.27 -18.85 -42.95
N THR A 728 43.15 -20.16 -43.23
CA THR A 728 41.95 -20.94 -42.91
C THR A 728 41.91 -21.34 -41.44
N VAL A 729 43.07 -21.56 -40.80
CA VAL A 729 43.18 -21.77 -39.35
C VAL A 729 42.95 -20.46 -38.61
N LEU A 730 43.54 -19.35 -39.06
CA LEU A 730 43.30 -18.02 -38.53
C LEU A 730 41.82 -17.60 -38.65
N GLN A 731 41.15 -17.90 -39.77
CA GLN A 731 39.72 -17.65 -39.91
C GLN A 731 38.89 -18.46 -38.91
N LYS A 732 39.29 -19.70 -38.57
CA LYS A 732 38.65 -20.49 -37.51
C LYS A 732 38.92 -19.91 -36.12
N GLN A 733 40.16 -19.54 -35.81
CA GLN A 733 40.52 -18.87 -34.56
C GLN A 733 39.72 -17.56 -34.38
N LEU A 734 39.58 -16.76 -35.45
CA LEU A 734 38.75 -15.54 -35.44
C LEU A 734 37.25 -15.85 -35.34
N ALA A 735 36.77 -16.94 -35.94
CA ALA A 735 35.38 -17.36 -35.83
C ALA A 735 35.04 -17.76 -34.39
N SER A 736 35.79 -18.67 -33.77
CA SER A 736 35.59 -19.04 -32.34
C SER A 736 35.74 -17.82 -31.42
N ALA A 737 36.79 -17.00 -31.60
CA ALA A 737 36.97 -15.76 -30.85
C ALA A 737 35.75 -14.81 -30.92
N LYS A 738 35.09 -14.72 -32.08
CA LYS A 738 33.89 -13.89 -32.26
C LYS A 738 32.60 -14.56 -31.80
N GLN A 739 32.46 -15.85 -32.03
CA GLN A 739 31.21 -16.60 -31.86
C GLN A 739 31.03 -17.17 -30.45
N GLU A 740 32.12 -17.49 -29.74
CA GLU A 740 32.08 -18.12 -28.40
C GLU A 740 32.29 -17.12 -27.25
N LEU A 741 32.80 -15.91 -27.53
CA LEU A 741 33.16 -14.93 -26.49
C LEU A 741 32.85 -13.47 -26.85
N GLN A 742 33.11 -13.00 -28.07
CA GLN A 742 32.76 -11.60 -28.40
C GLN A 742 31.24 -11.37 -28.45
N GLY A 743 30.45 -12.40 -28.73
CA GLY A 743 28.98 -12.41 -28.54
C GLY A 743 28.61 -12.34 -27.06
N ASP A 744 29.04 -13.32 -26.26
CA ASP A 744 28.76 -13.44 -24.83
C ASP A 744 29.12 -12.17 -24.03
N LEU A 745 30.28 -11.55 -24.31
CA LEU A 745 30.69 -10.28 -23.71
C LEU A 745 29.73 -9.12 -24.06
N ALA A 746 29.17 -9.10 -25.27
CA ALA A 746 28.19 -8.10 -25.67
C ALA A 746 26.81 -8.34 -25.02
N GLU A 747 26.41 -9.60 -24.82
CA GLU A 747 25.19 -9.94 -24.07
C GLU A 747 25.32 -9.57 -22.58
N HIS A 748 26.49 -9.76 -21.98
CA HIS A 748 26.76 -9.49 -20.57
C HIS A 748 26.98 -8.00 -20.22
N GLN A 749 27.12 -7.12 -21.22
CA GLN A 749 27.08 -5.66 -21.04
C GLN A 749 25.81 -5.21 -20.29
N VAL A 750 24.63 -5.74 -20.65
CA VAL A 750 23.36 -5.35 -20.05
C VAL A 750 23.24 -5.80 -18.57
N PRO A 751 23.61 -7.04 -18.18
CA PRO A 751 23.87 -7.41 -16.78
C PRO A 751 24.82 -6.47 -16.03
N VAL A 752 25.94 -6.02 -16.60
CA VAL A 752 26.86 -5.09 -15.94
C VAL A 752 26.21 -3.72 -15.72
N GLU A 753 25.43 -3.20 -16.68
CA GLU A 753 24.64 -1.98 -16.51
C GLU A 753 23.53 -2.13 -15.47
N LYS A 754 22.88 -3.31 -15.41
CA LYS A 754 21.90 -3.66 -14.36
C LYS A 754 22.56 -3.65 -12.98
N LEU A 755 23.78 -4.18 -12.83
CA LEU A 755 24.54 -4.11 -11.58
C LEU A 755 24.81 -2.65 -11.18
N GLN A 756 25.33 -1.83 -12.10
CA GLN A 756 25.57 -0.40 -11.85
C GLN A 756 24.29 0.39 -11.55
N LYS A 757 23.13 -0.03 -12.07
CA LYS A 757 21.83 0.53 -11.71
C LYS A 757 21.39 0.09 -10.31
N ALA A 758 21.46 -1.20 -9.99
CA ALA A 758 21.12 -1.73 -8.67
C ALA A 758 22.01 -1.11 -7.56
N ALA A 759 23.31 -1.00 -7.81
CA ALA A 759 24.25 -0.33 -6.92
C ALA A 759 23.88 1.14 -6.67
N ARG A 760 23.53 1.91 -7.72
CA ARG A 760 23.07 3.30 -7.57
C ARG A 760 21.77 3.39 -6.77
N SER A 761 20.74 2.64 -7.16
CA SER A 761 19.44 2.68 -6.46
C SER A 761 19.55 2.23 -4.99
N LEU A 762 20.45 1.30 -4.67
CA LEU A 762 20.77 0.90 -3.30
C LEU A 762 21.51 2.03 -2.54
N LEU A 763 22.50 2.68 -3.16
CA LEU A 763 23.25 3.80 -2.56
C LEU A 763 22.41 5.09 -2.40
N GLU A 764 21.36 5.26 -3.18
CA GLU A 764 20.40 6.38 -3.17
C GLU A 764 19.36 6.28 -2.04
N ILE A 765 19.22 5.12 -1.39
CA ILE A 765 18.33 4.95 -0.23
C ILE A 765 18.74 5.90 0.90
N GLN A 766 17.74 6.57 1.49
CA GLN A 766 17.89 7.50 2.61
C GLN A 766 17.15 6.99 3.83
N GLY A 767 17.67 7.29 5.03
CA GLY A 767 17.17 6.80 6.30
C GLY A 767 18.08 5.75 6.92
N GLU A 768 18.00 5.60 8.24
CA GLU A 768 18.83 4.65 8.99
C GLU A 768 18.09 3.32 9.27
N PRO A 769 18.81 2.18 9.30
CA PRO A 769 20.22 2.04 8.97
C PRO A 769 20.51 2.30 7.48
N ALA A 770 21.61 2.99 7.20
CA ALA A 770 22.12 3.21 5.86
C ALA A 770 22.77 1.93 5.26
N PRO A 771 22.83 1.79 3.93
CA PRO A 771 23.58 0.72 3.26
C PRO A 771 25.10 0.90 3.45
N ASP A 772 25.84 -0.22 3.51
CA ASP A 772 27.30 -0.26 3.42
C ASP A 772 27.77 0.22 2.04
N ARG A 773 28.08 1.52 1.97
CA ARG A 773 28.55 2.19 0.77
C ARG A 773 29.96 1.77 0.33
N GLY A 774 30.74 1.11 1.19
CA GLY A 774 32.06 0.57 0.86
C GLY A 774 31.92 -0.69 0.03
N HIS A 775 31.39 -1.76 0.63
CA HIS A 775 31.22 -3.06 0.00
C HIS A 775 30.46 -3.02 -1.33
N ILE A 776 29.42 -2.19 -1.44
CA ILE A 776 28.65 -2.02 -2.69
C ILE A 776 29.54 -1.47 -3.81
N ARG A 777 30.34 -0.43 -3.52
CA ARG A 777 31.24 0.19 -4.51
C ARG A 777 32.35 -0.77 -4.89
N GLU A 778 33.05 -1.34 -3.91
CA GLU A 778 34.15 -2.28 -4.13
C GLU A 778 33.72 -3.49 -4.97
N THR A 779 32.56 -4.10 -4.67
CA THR A 779 32.02 -5.19 -5.49
C THR A 779 31.62 -4.73 -6.90
N THR A 780 31.05 -3.53 -7.06
CA THR A 780 30.67 -3.00 -8.38
C THR A 780 31.90 -2.72 -9.23
N ASP A 781 32.88 -1.99 -8.68
CA ASP A 781 34.07 -1.55 -9.39
C ASP A 781 34.98 -2.73 -9.76
N ALA A 782 35.09 -3.76 -8.89
CA ALA A 782 35.80 -4.99 -9.21
C ALA A 782 35.19 -5.74 -10.41
N ILE A 783 33.87 -5.96 -10.41
CA ILE A 783 33.14 -6.62 -11.52
C ILE A 783 33.28 -5.82 -12.82
N VAL A 784 33.04 -4.50 -12.74
CA VAL A 784 33.12 -3.59 -13.90
C VAL A 784 34.55 -3.51 -14.47
N SER A 785 35.58 -3.57 -13.62
CA SER A 785 36.98 -3.54 -14.05
C SER A 785 37.42 -4.86 -14.67
N CYS A 786 37.01 -6.01 -14.11
CA CYS A 786 37.24 -7.33 -14.68
C CYS A 786 36.59 -7.47 -16.07
N PHE A 787 35.30 -7.14 -16.18
CA PHE A 787 34.57 -7.13 -17.46
C PHE A 787 35.24 -6.24 -18.52
N ARG A 788 35.71 -5.04 -18.13
CA ARG A 788 36.42 -4.12 -19.04
C ARG A 788 37.76 -4.70 -19.49
N SER A 789 38.50 -5.35 -18.59
CA SER A 789 39.76 -6.00 -18.93
C SER A 789 39.57 -7.15 -19.92
N LEU A 790 38.56 -8.01 -19.71
CA LEU A 790 38.22 -9.07 -20.67
C LEU A 790 37.79 -8.51 -22.03
N SER A 791 36.92 -7.49 -22.03
CA SER A 791 36.49 -6.80 -23.25
C SER A 791 37.68 -6.25 -24.05
N GLN A 792 38.67 -5.67 -23.37
CA GLN A 792 39.90 -5.17 -23.99
C GLN A 792 40.76 -6.31 -24.53
N GLN A 793 41.07 -7.33 -23.73
CA GLN A 793 41.87 -8.49 -24.16
C GLN A 793 41.24 -9.21 -25.36
N MET A 794 39.91 -9.35 -25.37
CA MET A 794 39.16 -9.97 -26.46
C MET A 794 39.21 -9.12 -27.74
N ALA A 795 39.09 -7.79 -27.62
CA ALA A 795 39.22 -6.86 -28.74
C ALA A 795 40.65 -6.87 -29.33
N GLU A 796 41.68 -6.83 -28.48
CA GLU A 796 43.09 -6.90 -28.89
C GLU A 796 43.41 -8.24 -29.58
N ARG A 797 42.89 -9.36 -29.07
CA ARG A 797 43.03 -10.69 -29.69
C ARG A 797 42.33 -10.78 -31.06
N SER A 798 41.15 -10.17 -31.19
CA SER A 798 40.36 -10.12 -32.43
C SER A 798 41.05 -9.27 -33.51
N ASP A 799 41.57 -8.10 -33.15
CA ASP A 799 42.37 -7.21 -34.02
C ASP A 799 43.69 -7.87 -34.45
N LEU A 800 44.42 -8.53 -33.53
CA LEU A 800 45.63 -9.30 -33.84
C LEU A 800 45.34 -10.41 -34.87
N LEU A 801 44.24 -11.15 -34.71
CA LEU A 801 43.82 -12.18 -35.67
C LEU A 801 43.46 -11.57 -37.03
N GLN A 802 42.70 -10.47 -37.07
CA GLN A 802 42.35 -9.80 -38.34
C GLN A 802 43.59 -9.28 -39.08
N LYS A 803 44.56 -8.69 -38.37
CA LYS A 803 45.85 -8.28 -38.94
C LYS A 803 46.65 -9.47 -39.48
N SER A 804 46.67 -10.58 -38.74
CA SER A 804 47.37 -11.81 -39.13
C SER A 804 46.75 -12.45 -40.38
N ILE A 805 45.41 -12.44 -40.51
CA ILE A 805 44.70 -12.93 -41.71
C ILE A 805 45.10 -12.10 -42.94
N ALA A 806 45.04 -10.76 -42.84
CA ALA A 806 45.38 -9.88 -43.96
C ALA A 806 46.85 -10.03 -44.41
N GLN A 807 47.78 -10.19 -43.46
CA GLN A 807 49.19 -10.48 -43.77
C GLN A 807 49.35 -11.85 -44.42
N SER A 808 48.70 -12.89 -43.88
CA SER A 808 48.73 -14.24 -44.43
C SER A 808 48.22 -14.30 -45.87
N GLN A 809 47.08 -13.64 -46.15
CA GLN A 809 46.48 -13.59 -47.47
C GLN A 809 47.41 -12.85 -48.46
N SER A 810 47.93 -11.68 -48.08
CA SER A 810 48.87 -10.94 -48.93
C SER A 810 50.16 -11.72 -49.24
N VAL A 811 50.69 -12.48 -48.28
CA VAL A 811 51.85 -13.38 -48.48
C VAL A 811 51.51 -14.53 -49.42
N GLN A 812 50.32 -15.14 -49.31
CA GLN A 812 49.91 -16.23 -50.21
C GLN A 812 49.62 -15.74 -51.63
N GLU A 813 48.87 -14.64 -51.79
CA GLU A 813 48.55 -14.05 -53.09
C GLU A 813 49.81 -13.61 -53.87
N SER A 814 50.79 -13.02 -53.19
CA SER A 814 52.06 -12.62 -53.80
C SER A 814 52.94 -13.81 -54.20
N LEU A 815 52.99 -14.88 -53.40
CA LEU A 815 53.66 -16.13 -53.78
C LEU A 815 52.97 -16.82 -54.96
N GLU A 816 51.63 -16.89 -54.99
CA GLU A 816 50.88 -17.53 -56.06
C GLU A 816 50.99 -16.73 -57.38
N SER A 817 50.95 -15.40 -57.30
CA SER A 817 51.18 -14.50 -58.44
C SER A 817 52.60 -14.63 -59.02
N LEU A 818 53.61 -14.82 -58.17
CA LEU A 818 54.96 -15.13 -58.61
C LEU A 818 55.07 -16.50 -59.27
N LEU A 819 54.48 -17.55 -58.69
CA LEU A 819 54.45 -18.90 -59.30
C LEU A 819 53.84 -18.86 -60.70
N GLN A 820 52.68 -18.22 -60.85
CA GLN A 820 51.97 -18.10 -62.12
C GLN A 820 52.78 -17.29 -63.15
N SER A 821 53.29 -16.12 -62.76
CA SER A 821 54.02 -15.26 -63.71
C SER A 821 55.40 -15.80 -64.09
N VAL A 822 56.07 -16.57 -63.22
CA VAL A 822 57.29 -17.30 -63.59
C VAL A 822 56.95 -18.40 -64.62
N ALA A 823 55.86 -19.14 -64.43
CA ALA A 823 55.41 -20.16 -65.39
C ALA A 823 55.03 -19.56 -66.77
N GLU A 824 54.42 -18.37 -66.80
CA GLU A 824 54.09 -17.65 -68.03
C GLU A 824 55.35 -17.19 -68.81
N ILE A 825 56.40 -16.78 -68.09
CA ILE A 825 57.67 -16.37 -68.71
C ILE A 825 58.47 -17.62 -69.15
N GLU A 826 58.49 -18.70 -68.37
CA GLU A 826 59.07 -20.00 -68.78
C GLU A 826 58.42 -20.50 -70.08
N LYS A 827 57.09 -20.56 -70.13
CA LYS A 827 56.34 -20.93 -71.34
C LYS A 827 56.68 -20.00 -72.52
N SER A 828 56.74 -18.68 -72.28
CA SER A 828 57.11 -17.70 -73.30
C SER A 828 58.55 -17.83 -73.79
N LEU A 829 59.44 -18.39 -72.98
CA LEU A 829 60.83 -18.68 -73.32
C LEU A 829 60.93 -19.97 -74.15
N GLU A 830 60.10 -20.97 -73.88
CA GLU A 830 60.01 -22.21 -74.66
C GLU A 830 59.38 -22.00 -76.05
N GLU A 831 58.21 -21.38 -76.13
CA GLU A 831 57.42 -21.24 -77.38
C GLU A 831 58.13 -20.45 -78.48
N LYS A 832 59.03 -19.52 -78.12
CA LYS A 832 59.65 -18.54 -79.04
C LYS A 832 61.06 -18.95 -79.44
N GLN A 833 61.22 -20.10 -80.08
CA GLN A 833 62.49 -20.45 -80.76
C GLN A 833 62.52 -19.91 -82.20
N PRO A 834 63.71 -19.65 -82.79
CA PRO A 834 63.81 -19.29 -84.19
C PRO A 834 63.29 -20.42 -85.08
N THR A 835 62.20 -20.18 -85.81
CA THR A 835 61.61 -21.15 -86.74
C THR A 835 62.37 -21.24 -88.07
N ALA A 836 63.30 -20.32 -88.33
CA ALA A 836 64.26 -20.39 -89.42
C ALA A 836 65.61 -19.78 -88.98
N LEU A 837 66.72 -20.34 -89.46
CA LEU A 837 68.06 -19.76 -89.30
C LEU A 837 68.30 -18.65 -90.34
N SER A 838 67.74 -17.48 -90.09
CA SER A 838 68.05 -16.24 -90.82
C SER A 838 68.34 -15.09 -89.86
N SER A 839 69.13 -14.11 -90.31
CA SER A 839 69.46 -12.90 -89.54
C SER A 839 68.21 -12.23 -88.97
N ALA A 840 67.19 -11.99 -89.80
CA ALA A 840 65.92 -11.40 -89.39
C ALA A 840 65.18 -12.21 -88.30
N SER A 841 65.09 -13.55 -88.43
CA SER A 841 64.40 -14.38 -87.44
C SER A 841 65.16 -14.43 -86.09
N ILE A 842 66.49 -14.35 -86.13
CA ILE A 842 67.33 -14.26 -84.93
C ILE A 842 67.20 -12.86 -84.30
N GLN A 843 67.12 -11.78 -85.09
CA GLN A 843 66.88 -10.42 -84.59
C GLN A 843 65.49 -10.28 -83.94
N ASP A 844 64.43 -10.85 -84.52
CA ASP A 844 63.09 -10.94 -83.87
C ASP A 844 63.12 -11.78 -82.59
N SER A 845 63.88 -12.88 -82.59
CA SER A 845 64.10 -13.72 -81.40
C SER A 845 64.87 -12.98 -80.30
N LEU A 846 65.81 -12.11 -80.65
CA LEU A 846 66.52 -11.22 -79.73
C LEU A 846 65.62 -10.08 -79.22
N ALA A 847 64.80 -9.48 -80.08
CA ALA A 847 63.85 -8.43 -79.69
C ALA A 847 62.75 -8.96 -78.75
N THR A 848 62.31 -10.21 -78.94
CA THR A 848 61.40 -10.88 -78.00
C THR A 848 62.10 -11.35 -76.72
N ASN A 849 63.34 -11.85 -76.81
CA ASN A 849 64.18 -12.15 -75.64
C ASN A 849 64.43 -10.90 -74.77
N ALA A 850 64.65 -9.72 -75.37
CA ALA A 850 64.83 -8.46 -74.66
C ALA A 850 63.57 -8.03 -73.88
N LYS A 851 62.36 -8.30 -74.41
CA LYS A 851 61.10 -8.11 -73.66
C LYS A 851 61.03 -9.07 -72.47
N LEU A 852 61.35 -10.36 -72.67
CA LEU A 852 61.43 -11.32 -71.56
C LEU A 852 62.46 -10.91 -70.51
N LYS A 853 63.58 -10.29 -70.90
CA LYS A 853 64.60 -9.73 -69.97
C LYS A 853 64.01 -8.62 -69.09
N GLN A 854 63.14 -7.77 -69.64
CA GLN A 854 62.42 -6.74 -68.89
C GLN A 854 61.38 -7.34 -67.93
N ASP A 855 60.62 -8.35 -68.37
CA ASP A 855 59.66 -9.05 -67.51
C ASP A 855 60.35 -9.82 -66.37
N ILE A 856 61.47 -10.49 -66.64
CA ILE A 856 62.33 -11.13 -65.63
C ILE A 856 62.83 -10.08 -64.62
N ALA A 857 63.31 -8.92 -65.08
CA ALA A 857 63.73 -7.84 -64.18
C ALA A 857 62.58 -7.32 -63.30
N ARG A 858 61.35 -7.23 -63.84
CA ARG A 858 60.14 -6.89 -63.07
C ARG A 858 59.82 -7.94 -62.02
N GLN A 859 59.86 -9.23 -62.37
CA GLN A 859 59.59 -10.31 -61.42
C GLN A 859 60.68 -10.47 -60.37
N LYS A 860 61.94 -10.12 -60.65
CA LYS A 860 63.01 -10.07 -59.64
C LYS A 860 62.65 -9.13 -58.49
N SER A 861 62.17 -7.92 -58.81
CA SER A 861 61.73 -6.94 -57.80
C SER A 861 60.52 -7.44 -57.01
N CYS A 862 59.56 -8.09 -57.68
CA CYS A 862 58.41 -8.73 -57.04
C CYS A 862 58.82 -9.88 -56.09
N LEU A 863 59.80 -10.69 -56.47
CA LEU A 863 60.39 -11.76 -55.66
C LEU A 863 61.12 -11.20 -54.43
N GLU A 864 61.87 -10.11 -54.59
CA GLU A 864 62.56 -9.44 -53.48
C GLU A 864 61.55 -8.86 -52.46
N ALA A 865 60.49 -8.20 -52.93
CA ALA A 865 59.42 -7.72 -52.06
C ALA A 865 58.65 -8.87 -51.36
N THR A 866 58.32 -9.94 -52.08
CA THR A 866 57.61 -11.10 -51.52
C THR A 866 58.47 -11.86 -50.52
N ARG A 867 59.78 -11.94 -50.76
CA ARG A 867 60.75 -12.49 -49.80
C ARG A 867 60.75 -11.71 -48.49
N GLU A 868 60.68 -10.38 -48.51
CA GLU A 868 60.55 -9.61 -47.27
C GLU A 868 59.22 -9.87 -46.56
N MET A 869 58.10 -9.92 -47.28
CA MET A 869 56.78 -10.17 -46.69
C MET A 869 56.72 -11.56 -46.04
N VAL A 870 57.20 -12.60 -46.71
CA VAL A 870 57.37 -13.95 -46.13
C VAL A 870 58.28 -13.90 -44.92
N THR A 871 59.46 -13.24 -45.00
CA THR A 871 60.41 -13.21 -43.87
C THR A 871 59.76 -12.60 -42.63
N ARG A 872 59.22 -11.38 -42.74
CA ARG A 872 58.53 -10.67 -41.65
C ARG A 872 57.36 -11.47 -41.08
N PHE A 873 56.53 -12.09 -41.92
CA PHE A 873 55.41 -12.90 -41.44
C PHE A 873 55.87 -14.20 -40.75
N THR A 874 56.98 -14.81 -41.21
CA THR A 874 57.54 -16.04 -40.61
C THR A 874 58.32 -15.83 -39.30
N GLU A 875 58.57 -14.58 -38.89
CA GLU A 875 59.08 -14.25 -37.55
C GLU A 875 57.98 -14.36 -36.48
N THR A 876 56.72 -14.16 -36.85
CA THR A 876 55.52 -14.24 -35.99
C THR A 876 54.72 -15.54 -36.14
N ALA A 877 55.24 -16.50 -36.90
CA ALA A 877 54.50 -17.66 -37.40
C ALA A 877 54.65 -18.94 -36.57
N ASP A 878 53.64 -19.82 -36.63
CA ASP A 878 53.79 -21.21 -36.19
C ASP A 878 54.86 -21.95 -37.03
N GLY A 879 55.68 -22.78 -36.37
CA GLY A 879 56.89 -23.34 -36.99
C GLY A 879 56.66 -24.21 -38.22
N ALA A 880 55.51 -24.89 -38.31
CA ALA A 880 55.15 -25.75 -39.43
C ALA A 880 54.78 -24.91 -40.67
N THR A 881 53.87 -23.95 -40.50
CA THR A 881 53.44 -23.06 -41.59
C THR A 881 54.56 -22.11 -42.00
N ALA A 882 55.39 -21.66 -41.05
CA ALA A 882 56.62 -20.93 -41.35
C ALA A 882 57.60 -21.75 -42.21
N SER A 883 57.66 -23.07 -42.01
CA SER A 883 58.45 -23.96 -42.88
C SER A 883 57.81 -24.10 -44.27
N ALA A 884 56.48 -24.22 -44.35
CA ALA A 884 55.77 -24.34 -45.63
C ALA A 884 55.89 -23.08 -46.50
N LEU A 885 55.74 -21.89 -45.92
CA LEU A 885 55.90 -20.61 -46.63
C LEU A 885 57.35 -20.37 -47.08
N ARG A 886 58.34 -20.72 -46.25
CA ARG A 886 59.75 -20.71 -46.66
C ARG A 886 60.05 -21.75 -47.74
N GLY A 887 59.34 -22.89 -47.75
CA GLY A 887 59.36 -23.88 -48.82
C GLY A 887 58.87 -23.32 -50.15
N LYS A 888 57.64 -22.76 -50.22
CA LYS A 888 57.11 -22.09 -51.42
C LYS A 888 58.04 -20.98 -51.91
N LEU A 889 58.56 -20.15 -51.01
CA LEU A 889 59.50 -19.08 -51.39
C LEU A 889 60.81 -19.64 -51.96
N ALA A 890 61.35 -20.72 -51.41
CA ALA A 890 62.54 -21.37 -51.92
C ALA A 890 62.30 -21.98 -53.31
N GLU A 891 61.15 -22.63 -53.53
CA GLU A 891 60.73 -23.16 -54.84
C GLU A 891 60.67 -22.04 -55.90
N VAL A 892 59.96 -20.94 -55.61
CA VAL A 892 59.90 -19.77 -56.51
C VAL A 892 61.30 -19.21 -56.78
N THR A 893 62.14 -19.07 -55.74
CA THR A 893 63.50 -18.53 -55.87
C THR A 893 64.38 -19.42 -56.75
N GLU A 894 64.30 -20.74 -56.59
CA GLU A 894 65.08 -21.69 -57.37
C GLU A 894 64.56 -21.76 -58.82
N ARG A 895 63.24 -21.79 -59.02
CA ARG A 895 62.59 -21.77 -60.34
C ARG A 895 62.93 -20.50 -61.12
N PHE A 896 62.81 -19.34 -60.48
CA PHE A 896 63.26 -18.06 -61.05
C PHE A 896 64.78 -18.05 -61.35
N GLY A 897 65.58 -18.70 -60.50
CA GLY A 897 67.02 -18.91 -60.71
C GLY A 897 67.37 -19.90 -61.83
N ARG A 898 66.46 -20.80 -62.23
CA ARG A 898 66.57 -21.62 -63.45
C ARG A 898 66.17 -20.80 -64.68
N LEU A 899 65.02 -20.12 -64.62
CA LEU A 899 64.53 -19.25 -65.68
C LEU A 899 65.56 -18.17 -66.09
N CYS A 900 66.17 -17.49 -65.12
CA CYS A 900 67.22 -16.50 -65.39
C CYS A 900 68.43 -17.09 -66.15
N ARG A 901 68.82 -18.34 -65.84
CA ARG A 901 69.93 -19.02 -66.52
C ARG A 901 69.53 -19.44 -67.93
N GLN A 902 68.39 -20.10 -68.10
CA GLN A 902 67.86 -20.49 -69.42
C GLN A 902 67.66 -19.28 -70.34
N HIS A 903 67.19 -18.16 -69.80
CA HIS A 903 67.04 -16.90 -70.54
C HIS A 903 68.40 -16.35 -71.00
N GLN A 904 69.39 -16.30 -70.10
CA GLN A 904 70.75 -15.81 -70.40
C GLN A 904 71.49 -16.74 -71.38
N GLU A 905 71.41 -18.06 -71.17
CA GLU A 905 71.96 -19.09 -72.07
C GLU A 905 71.38 -18.96 -73.49
N LYS A 906 70.06 -18.73 -73.60
CA LYS A 906 69.39 -18.48 -74.88
C LYS A 906 69.76 -17.12 -75.48
N GLU A 907 69.87 -16.08 -74.68
CA GLU A 907 70.28 -14.74 -75.12
C GLU A 907 71.70 -14.76 -75.71
N ASP A 908 72.64 -15.43 -75.03
CA ASP A 908 74.03 -15.52 -75.48
C ASP A 908 74.19 -16.50 -76.64
N ALA A 909 73.41 -17.58 -76.71
CA ALA A 909 73.34 -18.44 -77.90
C ALA A 909 72.83 -17.68 -79.14
N LEU A 910 71.78 -16.87 -79.00
CA LEU A 910 71.26 -16.05 -80.10
C LEU A 910 72.26 -14.96 -80.53
N LYS A 911 72.93 -14.29 -79.58
CA LYS A 911 74.02 -13.33 -79.88
C LYS A 911 75.23 -13.98 -80.54
N GLY A 912 75.58 -15.21 -80.15
CA GLY A 912 76.68 -15.98 -80.74
C GLY A 912 76.36 -16.53 -82.13
N LEU A 913 75.09 -16.82 -82.40
CA LEU A 913 74.59 -17.22 -83.71
C LEU A 913 74.49 -16.07 -84.70
N LEU A 914 73.95 -14.91 -84.27
CA LEU A 914 73.67 -13.79 -85.17
C LEU A 914 74.84 -13.44 -86.11
N PRO A 915 76.07 -13.16 -85.64
CA PRO A 915 77.18 -12.82 -86.54
C PRO A 915 77.63 -13.99 -87.41
N LYS A 916 77.42 -15.25 -87.00
CA LYS A 916 77.72 -16.42 -87.84
C LYS A 916 76.71 -16.60 -88.97
N VAL A 917 75.43 -16.34 -88.69
CA VAL A 917 74.36 -16.37 -89.70
C VAL A 917 74.48 -15.17 -90.65
N GLU A 918 74.79 -13.97 -90.13
CA GLU A 918 75.07 -12.79 -90.96
C GLU A 918 76.32 -13.01 -91.85
N GLN A 919 77.40 -13.59 -91.32
CA GLN A 919 78.58 -13.96 -92.12
C GLN A 919 78.27 -15.05 -93.14
N PHE A 920 77.46 -16.06 -92.79
CA PHE A 920 77.04 -17.11 -93.71
C PHE A 920 76.14 -16.56 -94.84
N GLU A 921 75.18 -15.70 -94.52
CA GLU A 921 74.34 -14.99 -95.49
C GLU A 921 75.23 -14.14 -96.42
N GLN A 922 76.12 -13.31 -95.86
CA GLN A 922 77.04 -12.44 -96.61
C GLN A 922 78.01 -13.23 -97.51
N LEU A 923 78.65 -14.29 -97.01
CA LEU A 923 79.60 -15.10 -97.79
C LEU A 923 78.88 -15.94 -98.84
N SER A 924 77.71 -16.51 -98.53
CA SER A 924 76.94 -17.27 -99.53
C SER A 924 76.43 -16.36 -100.65
N GLU A 925 76.04 -15.13 -100.36
CA GLU A 925 75.65 -14.15 -101.37
C GLU A 925 76.86 -13.61 -102.16
N LYS A 926 77.99 -13.31 -101.51
CA LYS A 926 79.26 -12.96 -102.18
C LYS A 926 79.71 -14.05 -103.16
N LEU A 927 79.73 -15.30 -102.73
CA LEU A 927 80.11 -16.45 -103.56
C LEU A 927 79.09 -16.73 -104.68
N GLN A 928 77.79 -16.52 -104.44
CA GLN A 928 76.78 -16.60 -105.49
C GLN A 928 77.02 -15.54 -106.56
N GLN A 929 77.13 -14.27 -106.16
CA GLN A 929 77.36 -13.14 -107.06
C GLN A 929 78.67 -13.30 -107.84
N PHE A 930 79.75 -13.76 -107.19
CA PHE A 930 81.02 -14.10 -107.85
C PHE A 930 80.83 -15.21 -108.89
N THR A 931 80.22 -16.33 -108.49
CA THR A 931 80.12 -17.53 -109.33
C THR A 931 79.25 -17.26 -110.55
N GLU A 932 78.11 -16.59 -110.38
CA GLU A 932 77.27 -16.16 -111.51
C GLU A 932 77.98 -15.14 -112.41
N SER A 933 78.70 -14.16 -111.84
CA SER A 933 79.41 -13.11 -112.59
C SER A 933 80.56 -13.70 -113.42
N ARG A 934 81.37 -14.58 -112.83
CA ARG A 934 82.48 -15.24 -113.53
C ARG A 934 82.02 -16.34 -114.48
N ALA A 935 80.91 -17.03 -114.22
CA ALA A 935 80.27 -17.93 -115.19
C ALA A 935 79.76 -17.15 -116.42
N ARG A 936 79.12 -15.99 -116.22
CA ARG A 936 78.74 -15.06 -117.30
C ARG A 936 79.97 -14.58 -118.08
N MET A 937 81.04 -14.20 -117.39
CA MET A 937 82.30 -13.77 -118.02
C MET A 937 82.93 -14.86 -118.91
N LEU A 938 83.02 -16.11 -118.42
CA LEU A 938 83.52 -17.24 -119.20
C LEU A 938 82.62 -17.58 -120.41
N ALA A 939 81.29 -17.45 -120.27
CA ALA A 939 80.37 -17.63 -121.40
C ALA A 939 80.59 -16.59 -122.51
N CYS A 940 80.95 -15.36 -122.15
CA CYS A 940 81.37 -14.32 -123.10
C CYS A 940 82.78 -14.52 -123.68
N GLY A 941 83.56 -15.49 -123.20
CA GLY A 941 84.97 -15.69 -123.58
C GLY A 941 85.21 -16.21 -125.00
N ASN A 942 84.18 -16.72 -125.69
CA ASN A 942 84.28 -17.30 -127.04
C ASN A 942 84.23 -16.24 -128.17
N GLN A 943 85.01 -15.14 -128.06
CA GLN A 943 85.09 -14.10 -129.10
C GLN A 943 86.48 -14.07 -129.76
N PRO A 944 86.59 -14.20 -131.10
CA PRO A 944 87.87 -14.38 -131.80
C PRO A 944 88.72 -13.09 -131.94
N GLU A 945 88.30 -11.99 -131.31
CA GLU A 945 88.90 -10.65 -131.46
C GLU A 945 89.76 -10.23 -130.25
N ARG A 946 89.85 -11.06 -129.20
CA ARG A 946 90.71 -10.81 -128.04
C ARG A 946 92.02 -11.56 -128.18
N ASP A 947 93.14 -10.86 -128.01
CA ASP A 947 94.47 -11.46 -128.07
C ASP A 947 94.64 -12.54 -126.99
N ILE A 948 95.39 -13.60 -127.33
CA ILE A 948 95.66 -14.76 -126.48
C ILE A 948 96.36 -14.31 -125.19
N THR A 949 97.15 -13.24 -125.24
CA THR A 949 97.77 -12.59 -124.08
C THR A 949 96.72 -12.07 -123.08
N HIS A 950 95.70 -11.36 -123.55
CA HIS A 950 94.64 -10.78 -122.73
C HIS A 950 93.65 -11.85 -122.23
N PHE A 951 93.39 -12.90 -123.02
CA PHE A 951 92.56 -14.01 -122.56
C PHE A 951 93.29 -14.85 -121.49
N SER A 952 94.57 -15.17 -121.69
CA SER A 952 95.37 -15.87 -120.69
C SER A 952 95.62 -15.02 -119.43
N GLN A 953 95.72 -13.70 -119.53
CA GLN A 953 95.67 -12.79 -118.38
C GLN A 953 94.34 -12.89 -117.62
N HIS A 954 93.18 -12.79 -118.29
CA HIS A 954 91.89 -12.98 -117.63
C HIS A 954 91.70 -14.37 -117.02
N ILE A 955 92.25 -15.43 -117.61
CA ILE A 955 92.25 -16.78 -117.03
C ILE A 955 93.24 -16.88 -115.85
N GLN A 956 94.36 -16.16 -115.85
CA GLN A 956 95.27 -16.06 -114.70
C GLN A 956 94.65 -15.24 -113.54
N GLU A 957 94.01 -14.11 -113.85
CA GLU A 957 93.25 -13.29 -112.91
C GLU A 957 92.12 -14.12 -112.30
N LEU A 958 91.30 -14.78 -113.13
CA LEU A 958 90.26 -15.71 -112.66
C LEU A 958 90.85 -16.86 -111.84
N ASN A 959 91.99 -17.44 -112.20
CA ASN A 959 92.66 -18.46 -111.39
C ASN A 959 93.39 -17.91 -110.16
N SER A 960 93.48 -16.59 -109.97
CA SER A 960 93.90 -15.95 -108.72
C SER A 960 92.69 -15.65 -107.83
N GLU A 961 91.61 -15.12 -108.41
CA GLU A 961 90.33 -14.92 -107.72
C GLU A 961 89.68 -16.23 -107.31
N LEU A 962 89.72 -17.29 -108.13
CA LEU A 962 89.26 -18.63 -107.75
C LEU A 962 90.05 -19.20 -106.57
N ARG A 963 91.33 -18.85 -106.41
CA ARG A 963 92.07 -19.21 -105.18
C ARG A 963 91.61 -18.35 -104.00
N GLN A 964 91.42 -17.05 -104.20
CA GLN A 964 90.95 -16.15 -103.14
C GLN A 964 89.51 -16.46 -102.69
N GLN A 965 88.63 -16.91 -103.59
CA GLN A 965 87.26 -17.32 -103.30
C GLN A 965 87.15 -18.80 -102.89
N GLN A 966 88.18 -19.63 -103.13
CA GLN A 966 88.28 -20.97 -102.54
C GLN A 966 88.39 -20.83 -101.01
N GLU A 967 89.16 -19.86 -100.51
CA GLU A 967 89.24 -19.52 -99.08
C GLU A 967 87.87 -19.07 -98.51
N ASP A 968 87.12 -18.23 -99.24
CA ASP A 968 85.75 -17.85 -98.86
C ASP A 968 84.77 -19.04 -98.87
N LEU A 969 84.91 -19.98 -99.82
CA LEU A 969 84.06 -21.18 -99.91
C LEU A 969 84.37 -22.18 -98.79
N GLU A 970 85.65 -22.37 -98.46
CA GLU A 970 86.08 -23.19 -97.32
C GLU A 970 85.62 -22.56 -95.99
N ALA A 971 85.67 -21.24 -95.86
CA ALA A 971 85.07 -20.52 -94.73
C ALA A 971 83.54 -20.66 -94.68
N LEU A 972 82.83 -20.63 -95.81
CA LEU A 972 81.39 -20.86 -95.87
C LEU A 972 81.03 -22.29 -95.48
N GLU A 973 81.78 -23.30 -95.93
CA GLU A 973 81.59 -24.70 -95.54
C GLU A 973 81.91 -24.93 -94.05
N HIS A 974 82.92 -24.25 -93.51
CA HIS A 974 83.22 -24.27 -92.06
C HIS A 974 82.08 -23.64 -91.24
N LEU A 975 81.60 -22.45 -91.63
CA LEU A 975 80.46 -21.79 -91.00
C LEU A 975 79.18 -22.63 -91.11
N ALA A 976 78.97 -23.32 -92.23
CA ALA A 976 77.84 -24.23 -92.40
C ALA A 976 77.92 -25.45 -91.46
N ALA A 977 79.11 -26.02 -91.27
CA ALA A 977 79.34 -27.10 -90.32
C ALA A 977 79.19 -26.63 -88.86
N GLU A 978 79.69 -25.43 -88.53
CA GLU A 978 79.49 -24.82 -87.21
C GLU A 978 78.00 -24.55 -86.92
N LEU A 979 77.28 -23.91 -87.85
CA LEU A 979 75.83 -23.69 -87.74
C LEU A 979 75.07 -25.02 -87.69
N GLY A 980 75.52 -26.03 -88.43
CA GLY A 980 75.05 -27.43 -88.36
C GLY A 980 75.25 -28.10 -87.00
N SER A 981 76.24 -27.65 -86.22
CA SER A 981 76.52 -28.14 -84.86
C SER A 981 75.80 -27.34 -83.75
N CYS A 982 75.30 -26.14 -84.06
CA CYS A 982 74.47 -25.37 -83.16
C CYS A 982 73.08 -26.04 -83.06
N GLY A 983 72.62 -26.33 -81.83
CA GLY A 983 71.44 -27.15 -81.53
C GLY A 983 70.05 -26.55 -81.86
N PHE A 984 69.93 -25.83 -82.97
CA PHE A 984 68.70 -25.27 -83.51
C PHE A 984 68.20 -26.18 -84.65
N PRO A 985 66.93 -26.06 -85.08
CA PRO A 985 66.43 -26.78 -86.25
C PRO A 985 67.09 -26.24 -87.53
N VAL A 986 68.26 -26.79 -87.86
CA VAL A 986 68.99 -26.49 -89.10
C VAL A 986 68.17 -27.01 -90.27
N GLY A 987 67.52 -26.08 -90.97
CA GLY A 987 66.81 -26.40 -92.20
C GLY A 987 67.78 -26.96 -93.24
N THR A 988 67.34 -27.97 -93.98
CA THR A 988 68.04 -28.41 -95.19
C THR A 988 68.40 -27.27 -96.16
N PRO A 989 67.62 -26.17 -96.35
CA PRO A 989 68.01 -25.01 -97.16
C PRO A 989 69.42 -24.46 -96.95
N GLN A 990 69.95 -24.35 -95.72
CA GLN A 990 71.31 -23.82 -95.51
C GLN A 990 72.36 -24.76 -96.12
N GLN A 991 72.23 -26.07 -95.90
CA GLN A 991 73.18 -27.06 -96.41
C GLN A 991 72.97 -27.35 -97.91
N GLU A 992 71.74 -27.27 -98.41
CA GLU A 992 71.42 -27.27 -99.84
C GLU A 992 72.02 -26.06 -100.57
N LYS A 993 71.93 -24.85 -100.00
CA LYS A 993 72.55 -23.63 -100.57
C LYS A 993 74.06 -23.78 -100.69
N VAL A 994 74.72 -24.33 -99.66
CA VAL A 994 76.17 -24.61 -99.69
C VAL A 994 76.53 -25.67 -100.72
N GLN A 995 75.80 -26.78 -100.82
CA GLN A 995 76.06 -27.81 -101.83
C GLN A 995 75.83 -27.29 -103.26
N GLY A 996 74.84 -26.42 -103.47
CA GLY A 996 74.63 -25.70 -104.73
C GLY A 996 75.83 -24.81 -105.08
N LEU A 997 76.21 -23.90 -104.19
CA LEU A 997 77.34 -22.99 -104.39
C LEU A 997 78.67 -23.75 -104.59
N LYS A 998 78.93 -24.80 -103.81
CA LYS A 998 80.11 -25.67 -103.96
C LYS A 998 80.14 -26.34 -105.34
N LYS A 999 79.01 -26.87 -105.80
CA LYS A 999 78.88 -27.50 -107.13
C LYS A 999 79.13 -26.47 -108.24
N ASP A 1000 78.52 -25.30 -108.15
CA ASP A 1000 78.62 -24.27 -109.20
C ASP A 1000 80.03 -23.65 -109.23
N PHE A 1001 80.67 -23.50 -108.06
CA PHE A 1001 82.07 -23.07 -107.93
C PHE A 1001 83.06 -24.12 -108.45
N LEU A 1002 82.85 -25.41 -108.16
CA LEU A 1002 83.66 -26.49 -108.73
C LEU A 1002 83.47 -26.62 -110.25
N GLN A 1003 82.26 -26.38 -110.76
CA GLN A 1003 82.00 -26.31 -112.19
C GLN A 1003 82.71 -25.10 -112.82
N LEU A 1004 82.70 -23.93 -112.17
CA LEU A 1004 83.45 -22.75 -112.60
C LEU A 1004 84.97 -23.02 -112.63
N GLN A 1005 85.52 -23.64 -111.57
CA GLN A 1005 86.93 -24.02 -111.48
C GLN A 1005 87.32 -25.07 -112.53
N LYS A 1006 86.42 -26.01 -112.85
CA LYS A 1006 86.61 -26.98 -113.93
C LYS A 1006 86.69 -26.28 -115.28
N VAL A 1007 85.73 -25.41 -115.61
CA VAL A 1007 85.78 -24.66 -116.89
C VAL A 1007 87.03 -23.77 -116.94
N ALA A 1008 87.45 -23.15 -115.84
CA ALA A 1008 88.69 -22.36 -115.76
C ALA A 1008 90.01 -23.18 -115.80
N LYS A 1009 89.92 -24.51 -115.90
CA LYS A 1009 91.03 -25.45 -116.16
C LYS A 1009 90.93 -26.14 -117.53
N GLU A 1010 89.74 -26.14 -118.13
CA GLU A 1010 89.48 -26.59 -119.51
C GLU A 1010 89.71 -25.46 -120.55
N ARG A 1011 90.09 -24.27 -120.09
CA ARG A 1011 90.37 -23.05 -120.87
C ARG A 1011 91.77 -22.51 -120.58
#